data_AF-A0A8C6C6V9-F1
#
_entry.id   AF-A0A8C6C6V9-F1
#
_cell.length_a   1.000
_cell.length_b   1.000
_cell.length_c   1.000
_cell.angle_alpha   90.00
_cell.angle_beta   90.00
_cell.angle_gamma   90.00
#
_symmetry.space_group_name_H-M   'P 1'
#
loop_
_entity.id
_entity.type
_entity.pdbx_description
1 polymer ?
#
loop_
_entity_poly.entity_id
_entity_poly.type
_entity_poly.pdbx_seq_one_letter_code
_entity_poly.pdbx_strand_id
1 'polypeptide(L)'
;MEIDQCLLESLPLGQRQRLVKRMRCEQVKAYYEREKAFQKQEGLLKKLKRGKNQKVHFNLADMMQDAIIHHDDKEALRLLKEGADPHMPMSSGGTLLHLCARYDNVFIAEILIDRGANVNHQDEDFWTPMHIACACDNPDVVLLLVLAGANVLLQDVNGNIPLDYTTEGTESSSILLTYLDENGVDLTSLRQMKLQRPMSMLTDVKHFLSCGGNVNEKNNDGVTLLHMACASGYKEVVCLLLEHGGDLNVADNQYWTPLHLAAKYGQANLVKLLLMHQANPHLLNCNEEKASDVAASEFIEEMLLKAESAWEGRMQEPSCVQTLAQEEPYEEIIPDLPALPSKLSPLALPIAKQDSMLEKDIMFKDATKGLCKGQSQDSTPENTTVNGPTKPDQVKLIPPAPNDDLATLSQLTDSSLLYEIQKRFGNNQIYTFIGDILLLVNPFKEIPIYSTMVSQLYLGSAGQPCPSLPPHIFSCAERAFHQLFQEQRPQCFILSGERGSGKSEASKQIMRHLACRSGSSRPIFDSKFKHVMSILEAFGHAKTTLNDLSSCFIKYLELQFCERKKHLTGARIYTYMLEKSRLVSQPLGQSNFLIFSLLMDGLSAEEKYGLHLNNLCAHRYLSKTLREEVSTAEHSLNREKFAVWKQALNVIGFSNLEVENVCVILAATLHLGDIRFTALTEADSAFVSDLQLLEQVAGMLQVSTDELASALTTDIQYFKGEMITRRHTVEMAEFYRDLLAKSLYSRLFSFLVNTVNCYLHSQEEPSSSQTWDIGILDIFGFEEFQKNEFEQLCVNMTNEKMHHYINEVLFLQEQTECVQEGVTMETAYSLGNQTGVLDFFFQKPSGFLSLLDEESQMIWSMEPSLPKKLHSLLESSNTNAVYSPMKDGNGNLALKDQGTAFTVMHYAGRVMYEIVGAIEKNKDSLSQNLLFVMKNYTYI
;
A
#
# COMPACT_ATOMS: atom_id res chain seq x y z
N MET A 1 2.98 27.48 3.53
CA MET A 1 4.26 27.05 2.93
C MET A 1 4.56 27.95 1.74
N GLU A 2 5.44 28.94 1.89
CA GLU A 2 5.99 29.68 0.75
C GLU A 2 7.39 29.13 0.49
N ILE A 3 7.64 28.62 -0.72
CA ILE A 3 8.99 28.35 -1.22
C ILE A 3 9.41 29.59 -1.98
N ASP A 4 10.63 30.05 -1.74
CA ASP A 4 11.19 31.22 -2.39
C ASP A 4 11.05 31.10 -3.91
N GLN A 5 10.46 32.11 -4.56
CA GLN A 5 10.09 32.04 -5.97
C GLN A 5 11.32 31.80 -6.85
N CYS A 6 12.47 32.32 -6.43
CA CYS A 6 13.77 32.08 -7.05
C CYS A 6 14.23 30.60 -6.99
N LEU A 7 13.84 29.88 -5.94
CA LEU A 7 14.16 28.46 -5.72
C LEU A 7 13.19 27.54 -6.48
N LEU A 8 11.96 28.01 -6.72
CA LEU A 8 11.01 27.36 -7.63
C LEU A 8 11.46 27.54 -9.09
N GLU A 9 11.97 28.72 -9.44
CA GLU A 9 12.46 29.09 -10.76
C GLU A 9 13.77 28.41 -11.17
N SER A 10 14.58 27.97 -10.21
CA SER A 10 15.80 27.18 -10.46
C SER A 10 15.53 25.69 -10.73
N LEU A 11 14.35 25.18 -10.38
CA LEU A 11 13.99 23.77 -10.62
C LEU A 11 13.59 23.51 -12.08
N PRO A 12 13.97 22.36 -12.66
CA PRO A 12 13.47 21.89 -13.95
C PRO A 12 11.94 21.84 -13.98
N LEU A 13 11.33 22.18 -15.11
CA LEU A 13 9.86 22.29 -15.27
C LEU A 13 9.09 21.11 -14.66
N GLY A 14 9.56 19.87 -14.91
CA GLY A 14 8.90 18.66 -14.39
C GLY A 14 9.06 18.41 -12.88
N GLN A 15 10.06 19.03 -12.23
CA GLN A 15 10.22 19.02 -10.77
C GLN A 15 9.42 20.15 -10.12
N ARG A 16 9.41 21.35 -10.75
CA ARG A 16 8.56 22.48 -10.36
C ARG A 16 7.08 22.09 -10.38
N GLN A 17 6.61 21.46 -11.46
CA GLN A 17 5.24 20.97 -11.58
C GLN A 17 4.90 19.91 -10.51
N ARG A 18 5.83 19.00 -10.19
CA ARG A 18 5.63 18.00 -9.13
C ARG A 18 5.57 18.63 -7.73
N LEU A 19 6.41 19.62 -7.47
CA LEU A 19 6.45 20.33 -6.20
C LEU A 19 5.20 21.18 -6.00
N VAL A 20 4.79 21.96 -7.01
CA VAL A 20 3.54 22.74 -7.00
C VAL A 20 2.34 21.83 -6.84
N LYS A 21 2.30 20.68 -7.55
CA LYS A 21 1.22 19.69 -7.40
C LYS A 21 1.17 19.10 -5.98
N ARG A 22 2.31 18.77 -5.38
CA ARG A 22 2.39 18.27 -3.99
C ARG A 22 1.93 19.35 -3.00
N MET A 23 2.40 20.58 -3.15
CA MET A 23 2.04 21.70 -2.28
C MET A 23 0.55 22.04 -2.38
N ARG A 24 -0.03 21.98 -3.58
CA ARG A 24 -1.46 22.19 -3.78
C ARG A 24 -2.28 21.06 -3.18
N CYS A 25 -1.84 19.80 -3.34
CA CYS A 25 -2.46 18.69 -2.63
C CYS A 25 -2.40 18.88 -1.10
N GLU A 26 -1.31 19.42 -0.57
CA GLU A 26 -1.16 19.73 0.86
C GLU A 26 -1.99 20.93 1.32
N GLN A 27 -2.10 22.01 0.54
CA GLN A 27 -2.96 23.16 0.83
C GLN A 27 -4.44 22.78 0.80
N VAL A 28 -4.85 22.03 -0.21
CA VAL A 28 -6.19 21.48 -0.37
C VAL A 28 -6.49 20.51 0.79
N LYS A 29 -5.54 19.66 1.16
CA LYS A 29 -5.66 18.76 2.32
C LYS A 29 -5.75 19.50 3.66
N ALA A 30 -4.97 20.57 3.85
CA ALA A 30 -4.99 21.39 5.06
C ALA A 30 -6.33 22.14 5.21
N TYR A 31 -6.85 22.71 4.12
CA TYR A 31 -8.20 23.27 4.08
C TYR A 31 -9.26 22.20 4.48
N TYR A 32 -9.14 20.98 3.96
CA TYR A 32 -10.06 19.86 4.28
C TYR A 32 -9.94 19.31 5.70
N GLU A 33 -8.75 19.30 6.27
CA GLU A 33 -8.54 18.91 7.66
C GLU A 33 -9.13 19.96 8.61
N ARG A 34 -9.05 21.24 8.25
CA ARG A 34 -9.74 22.35 8.95
C ARG A 34 -11.25 22.22 8.89
N GLU A 35 -11.81 22.00 7.70
CA GLU A 35 -13.26 21.85 7.51
C GLU A 35 -13.82 20.63 8.26
N LYS A 36 -13.09 19.50 8.25
CA LYS A 36 -13.42 18.32 9.08
C LYS A 36 -13.34 18.60 10.57
N ALA A 37 -12.41 19.45 11.01
CA ALA A 37 -12.30 19.86 12.41
C ALA A 37 -13.50 20.72 12.84
N PHE A 38 -13.94 21.66 12.00
CA PHE A 38 -15.15 22.47 12.22
C PHE A 38 -16.43 21.62 12.27
N GLN A 39 -16.60 20.68 11.33
CA GLN A 39 -17.75 19.75 11.32
C GLN A 39 -17.76 18.83 12.56
N LYS A 40 -16.58 18.40 13.05
CA LYS A 40 -16.48 17.61 14.29
C LYS A 40 -16.86 18.42 15.54
N GLN A 41 -16.48 19.70 15.60
CA GLN A 41 -16.86 20.59 16.71
C GLN A 41 -18.38 20.85 16.76
N GLU A 42 -19.04 21.07 15.62
CA GLU A 42 -20.51 21.19 15.55
C GLU A 42 -21.24 19.88 15.88
N GLY A 43 -20.70 18.74 15.44
CA GLY A 43 -21.24 17.41 15.76
C GLY A 43 -21.16 17.05 17.25
N LEU A 44 -20.15 17.55 17.96
CA LEU A 44 -20.00 17.40 19.42
C LEU A 44 -21.04 18.21 20.20
N LEU A 45 -21.36 19.43 19.75
CA LEU A 45 -22.42 20.28 20.35
C LEU A 45 -23.84 19.70 20.13
N LYS A 46 -24.10 19.06 18.99
CA LYS A 46 -25.40 18.42 18.68
C LYS A 46 -25.60 17.05 19.37
N LYS A 47 -24.54 16.38 19.82
CA LYS A 47 -24.61 15.05 20.48
C LYS A 47 -25.13 15.06 21.93
N LEU A 48 -25.32 16.23 22.55
CA LEU A 48 -25.74 16.34 23.95
C LEU A 48 -27.26 16.33 24.21
N LYS A 49 -28.13 16.21 23.19
CA LYS A 49 -29.58 16.03 23.40
C LYS A 49 -30.23 15.14 22.35
N ARG A 50 -30.35 13.83 22.61
CA ARG A 50 -31.41 13.00 21.98
C ARG A 50 -32.01 12.00 22.97
N GLY A 51 -33.24 12.29 23.38
CA GLY A 51 -34.18 11.31 23.95
C GLY A 51 -34.92 10.55 22.84
N LYS A 52 -35.47 9.40 23.22
CA LYS A 52 -35.96 8.30 22.36
C LYS A 52 -37.06 8.67 21.34
N ASN A 53 -37.02 7.93 20.23
CA ASN A 53 -38.07 7.67 19.23
C ASN A 53 -38.63 8.87 18.45
N GLN A 54 -37.94 9.28 17.38
CA GLN A 54 -38.53 9.99 16.23
C GLN A 54 -37.81 9.55 14.94
N LYS A 55 -38.56 9.39 13.84
CA LYS A 55 -38.01 9.18 12.49
C LYS A 55 -36.92 10.22 12.24
N VAL A 56 -35.73 9.77 11.82
CA VAL A 56 -34.60 10.66 11.55
C VAL A 56 -34.95 11.49 10.32
N HIS A 57 -35.31 12.75 10.54
CA HIS A 57 -35.38 13.74 9.48
C HIS A 57 -33.97 14.31 9.35
N PHE A 58 -33.32 14.06 8.22
CA PHE A 58 -32.07 14.70 7.89
C PHE A 58 -32.36 16.14 7.48
N ASN A 59 -31.45 17.04 7.83
CA ASN A 59 -31.58 18.43 7.44
C ASN A 59 -31.46 18.51 5.91
N LEU A 60 -32.35 19.24 5.25
CA LEU A 60 -32.32 19.42 3.78
C LEU A 60 -30.97 19.98 3.31
N ALA A 61 -30.31 20.77 4.18
CA ALA A 61 -28.93 21.24 4.02
C ALA A 61 -27.92 20.10 3.81
N ASP A 62 -27.90 19.17 4.77
CA ASP A 62 -26.94 18.07 4.83
C ASP A 62 -27.20 17.10 3.67
N MET A 63 -28.48 16.87 3.34
CA MET A 63 -28.88 16.05 2.19
C MET A 63 -28.48 16.69 0.85
N MET A 64 -28.59 18.01 0.72
CA MET A 64 -28.22 18.73 -0.50
C MET A 64 -26.70 18.72 -0.71
N GLN A 65 -25.92 18.92 0.37
CA GLN A 65 -24.46 18.83 0.31
C GLN A 65 -24.01 17.41 -0.07
N ASP A 66 -24.61 16.39 0.55
CA ASP A 66 -24.32 14.98 0.25
C ASP A 66 -24.63 14.62 -1.21
N ALA A 67 -25.79 15.06 -1.73
CA ALA A 67 -26.16 14.86 -3.12
C ALA A 67 -25.18 15.52 -4.11
N ILE A 68 -24.68 16.72 -3.81
CA ILE A 68 -23.67 17.41 -4.63
C ILE A 68 -22.34 16.65 -4.62
N ILE A 69 -21.88 16.21 -3.43
CA ILE A 69 -20.62 15.48 -3.24
C ILE A 69 -20.62 14.15 -4.00
N HIS A 70 -21.75 13.47 -4.04
CA HIS A 70 -21.90 12.15 -4.68
C HIS A 70 -22.38 12.20 -6.13
N HIS A 71 -22.52 13.40 -6.72
CA HIS A 71 -23.08 13.59 -8.07
C HIS A 71 -24.47 12.95 -8.26
N ASP A 72 -25.30 12.95 -7.23
CA ASP A 72 -26.70 12.54 -7.34
C ASP A 72 -27.56 13.73 -7.79
N ASP A 73 -27.45 14.06 -9.07
CA ASP A 73 -28.13 15.20 -9.67
C ASP A 73 -29.66 15.10 -9.57
N LYS A 74 -30.20 13.87 -9.51
CA LYS A 74 -31.64 13.63 -9.38
C LYS A 74 -32.13 13.98 -7.98
N GLU A 75 -31.37 13.57 -6.97
CA GLU A 75 -31.65 13.91 -5.58
C GLU A 75 -31.47 15.41 -5.31
N ALA A 76 -30.38 16.01 -5.79
CA ALA A 76 -30.13 17.44 -5.70
C ALA A 76 -31.26 18.26 -6.35
N LEU A 77 -31.74 17.85 -7.53
CA LEU A 77 -32.90 18.46 -8.19
C LEU A 77 -34.21 18.28 -7.42
N ARG A 78 -34.42 17.11 -6.80
CA ARG A 78 -35.58 16.85 -5.96
C ARG A 78 -35.57 17.79 -4.74
N LEU A 79 -34.44 17.88 -4.05
CA LEU A 79 -34.27 18.73 -2.87
C LEU A 79 -34.45 20.22 -3.19
N LEU A 80 -33.92 20.69 -4.32
CA LEU A 80 -34.16 22.07 -4.77
C LEU A 80 -35.63 22.33 -5.13
N LYS A 81 -36.37 21.33 -5.63
CA LYS A 81 -37.83 21.44 -5.86
C LYS A 81 -38.64 21.40 -4.56
N GLU A 82 -38.13 20.70 -3.55
CA GLU A 82 -38.73 20.61 -2.21
C GLU A 82 -38.44 21.86 -1.34
N GLY A 83 -37.69 22.83 -1.86
CA GLY A 83 -37.46 24.14 -1.24
C GLY A 83 -36.13 24.26 -0.52
N ALA A 84 -35.14 23.42 -0.81
CA ALA A 84 -33.77 23.63 -0.35
C ALA A 84 -33.23 24.99 -0.83
N ASP A 85 -32.66 25.76 0.09
CA ASP A 85 -32.14 27.09 -0.19
C ASP A 85 -30.85 27.02 -1.04
N PRO A 86 -30.83 27.54 -2.28
CA PRO A 86 -29.65 27.52 -3.14
C PRO A 86 -28.53 28.46 -2.64
N HIS A 87 -28.84 29.38 -1.71
CA HIS A 87 -27.88 30.34 -1.14
C HIS A 87 -27.34 29.92 0.23
N MET A 88 -27.58 28.67 0.63
CA MET A 88 -27.20 28.19 1.93
C MET A 88 -25.69 28.33 2.20
N PRO A 89 -25.28 29.00 3.29
CA PRO A 89 -23.89 29.09 3.68
C PRO A 89 -23.42 27.77 4.31
N MET A 90 -22.18 27.40 3.99
CA MET A 90 -21.43 26.29 4.56
C MET A 90 -20.72 26.75 5.85
N SER A 91 -20.22 25.80 6.64
CA SER A 91 -19.53 26.11 7.92
C SER A 91 -18.25 26.95 7.75
N SER A 92 -17.66 27.04 6.55
CA SER A 92 -16.51 27.89 6.20
C SER A 92 -16.90 29.26 5.63
N GLY A 93 -18.19 29.62 5.65
CA GLY A 93 -18.71 30.84 5.01
C GLY A 93 -18.91 30.75 3.50
N GLY A 94 -18.50 29.64 2.86
CA GLY A 94 -18.72 29.35 1.44
C GLY A 94 -20.17 28.98 1.10
N THR A 95 -20.47 28.76 -0.18
CA THR A 95 -21.83 28.41 -0.69
C THR A 95 -21.84 27.04 -1.37
N LEU A 96 -23.03 26.54 -1.75
CA LEU A 96 -23.14 25.31 -2.55
C LEU A 96 -22.35 25.37 -3.87
N LEU A 97 -22.15 26.56 -4.45
CA LEU A 97 -21.27 26.73 -5.63
C LEU A 97 -19.79 26.42 -5.33
N HIS A 98 -19.31 26.71 -4.13
CA HIS A 98 -17.96 26.33 -3.71
C HIS A 98 -17.82 24.80 -3.68
N LEU A 99 -18.89 24.11 -3.24
CA LEU A 99 -18.94 22.66 -3.20
C LEU A 99 -18.99 22.06 -4.61
N CYS A 100 -19.82 22.60 -5.50
CA CYS A 100 -19.87 22.17 -6.90
C CYS A 100 -18.53 22.38 -7.61
N ALA A 101 -17.86 23.52 -7.38
CA ALA A 101 -16.55 23.82 -7.93
C ALA A 101 -15.45 22.87 -7.43
N ARG A 102 -15.58 22.35 -6.21
CA ARG A 102 -14.65 21.37 -5.63
C ARG A 102 -14.82 19.97 -6.21
N TYR A 103 -16.07 19.53 -6.38
CA TYR A 103 -16.39 18.17 -6.81
C TYR A 103 -16.63 18.05 -8.31
N ASP A 104 -16.39 19.10 -9.10
CA ASP A 104 -16.63 19.11 -10.55
C ASP A 104 -18.10 18.80 -10.92
N ASN A 105 -19.05 19.25 -10.09
CA ASN A 105 -20.47 19.10 -10.37
C ASN A 105 -20.99 20.30 -11.17
N VAL A 106 -20.63 20.33 -12.46
CA VAL A 106 -20.99 21.39 -13.41
C VAL A 106 -22.51 21.53 -13.57
N PHE A 107 -23.23 20.40 -13.62
CA PHE A 107 -24.67 20.37 -13.87
C PHE A 107 -25.46 21.06 -12.75
N ILE A 108 -25.18 20.74 -11.49
CA ILE A 108 -25.84 21.42 -10.37
C ILE A 108 -25.32 22.86 -10.22
N ALA A 109 -24.05 23.15 -10.54
CA ALA A 109 -23.55 24.51 -10.56
C ALA A 109 -24.33 25.42 -11.53
N GLU A 110 -24.61 24.94 -12.74
CA GLU A 110 -25.39 25.66 -13.76
C GLU A 110 -26.80 25.96 -13.23
N ILE A 111 -27.46 24.96 -12.64
CA ILE A 111 -28.79 25.11 -12.04
C ILE A 111 -28.80 26.12 -10.89
N LEU A 112 -27.74 26.15 -10.06
CA LEU A 112 -27.62 27.11 -8.96
C LEU A 112 -27.40 28.53 -9.49
N ILE A 113 -26.58 28.70 -10.52
CA ILE A 113 -26.34 29.99 -11.19
C ILE A 113 -27.63 30.51 -11.82
N ASP A 114 -28.38 29.67 -12.52
CA ASP A 114 -29.69 30.00 -13.10
C ASP A 114 -30.72 30.42 -12.04
N ARG A 115 -30.58 29.89 -10.83
CA ARG A 115 -31.38 30.28 -9.66
C ARG A 115 -30.84 31.51 -8.92
N GLY A 116 -29.84 32.20 -9.48
CA GLY A 116 -29.32 33.46 -8.99
C GLY A 116 -28.22 33.33 -7.94
N ALA A 117 -27.57 32.16 -7.81
CA ALA A 117 -26.45 32.01 -6.89
C ALA A 117 -25.30 32.97 -7.24
N ASN A 118 -24.75 33.64 -6.22
CA ASN A 118 -23.68 34.61 -6.41
C ASN A 118 -22.36 33.91 -6.76
N VAL A 119 -21.98 33.98 -8.04
CA VAL A 119 -20.72 33.41 -8.56
C VAL A 119 -19.46 34.07 -7.99
N ASN A 120 -19.61 35.27 -7.40
CA ASN A 120 -18.55 36.06 -6.80
C ASN A 120 -18.59 36.05 -5.27
N HIS A 121 -19.36 35.14 -4.67
CA HIS A 121 -19.39 35.01 -3.22
C HIS A 121 -18.00 34.64 -2.71
N GLN A 122 -17.54 35.34 -1.69
CA GLN A 122 -16.26 35.14 -1.04
C GLN A 122 -16.50 34.48 0.33
N ASP A 123 -15.85 33.35 0.58
CA ASP A 123 -15.89 32.68 1.88
C ASP A 123 -15.03 33.42 2.94
N GLU A 124 -14.82 32.81 4.12
CA GLU A 124 -14.05 33.44 5.21
C GLU A 124 -12.59 33.78 4.84
N ASP A 125 -12.00 33.07 3.87
CA ASP A 125 -10.65 33.31 3.35
C ASP A 125 -10.67 34.14 2.06
N PHE A 126 -11.83 34.71 1.71
CA PHE A 126 -12.09 35.43 0.47
C PHE A 126 -11.94 34.60 -0.81
N TRP A 127 -12.00 33.27 -0.69
CA TRP A 127 -12.04 32.40 -1.85
C TRP A 127 -13.40 32.46 -2.50
N THR A 128 -13.39 32.49 -3.83
CA THR A 128 -14.60 32.40 -4.65
C THR A 128 -14.74 30.98 -5.21
N PRO A 129 -15.90 30.59 -5.75
CA PRO A 129 -16.03 29.32 -6.47
C PRO A 129 -14.97 29.16 -7.58
N MET A 130 -14.55 30.27 -8.20
CA MET A 130 -13.48 30.29 -9.20
C MET A 130 -12.11 29.91 -8.62
N HIS A 131 -11.77 30.37 -7.41
CA HIS A 131 -10.52 29.99 -6.74
C HIS A 131 -10.45 28.47 -6.52
N ILE A 132 -11.56 27.89 -6.05
CA ILE A 132 -11.66 26.44 -5.83
C ILE A 132 -11.57 25.67 -7.15
N ALA A 133 -12.34 26.08 -8.17
CA ALA A 133 -12.32 25.42 -9.48
C ALA A 133 -10.91 25.44 -10.11
N CYS A 134 -10.18 26.55 -9.98
CA CYS A 134 -8.81 26.70 -10.45
C CYS A 134 -7.80 25.86 -9.66
N ALA A 135 -7.98 25.76 -8.34
CA ALA A 135 -7.12 24.94 -7.48
C ALA A 135 -7.33 23.44 -7.70
N CYS A 136 -8.56 23.03 -8.02
CA CYS A 136 -8.93 21.65 -8.35
C CYS A 136 -8.68 21.26 -9.81
N ASP A 137 -8.39 22.23 -10.68
CA ASP A 137 -8.26 22.08 -12.14
C ASP A 137 -9.51 21.49 -12.80
N ASN A 138 -10.67 22.09 -12.52
CA ASN A 138 -11.97 21.70 -13.07
C ASN A 138 -12.36 22.68 -14.21
N PRO A 139 -11.92 22.44 -15.46
CA PRO A 139 -12.02 23.41 -16.55
C PRO A 139 -13.47 23.72 -16.95
N ASP A 140 -14.36 22.74 -16.85
CA ASP A 140 -15.78 22.91 -17.19
C ASP A 140 -16.50 23.85 -16.22
N VAL A 141 -16.21 23.75 -14.91
CA VAL A 141 -16.73 24.70 -13.92
C VAL A 141 -16.08 26.08 -14.09
N VAL A 142 -14.78 26.15 -14.39
CA VAL A 142 -14.09 27.43 -14.69
C VAL A 142 -14.77 28.12 -15.88
N LEU A 143 -15.01 27.39 -16.96
CA LEU A 143 -15.69 27.91 -18.14
C LEU A 143 -17.11 28.38 -17.83
N LEU A 144 -17.88 27.57 -17.10
CA LEU A 144 -19.24 27.92 -16.67
C LEU A 144 -19.26 29.21 -15.83
N LEU A 145 -18.35 29.35 -14.88
CA LEU A 145 -18.25 30.54 -14.03
C LEU A 145 -17.83 31.78 -14.84
N VAL A 146 -16.90 31.65 -15.79
CA VAL A 146 -16.53 32.75 -16.70
C VAL A 146 -17.72 33.18 -17.55
N LEU A 147 -18.46 32.24 -18.13
CA LEU A 147 -19.67 32.51 -18.90
C LEU A 147 -20.77 33.16 -18.04
N ALA A 148 -20.85 32.81 -16.76
CA ALA A 148 -21.75 33.41 -15.79
C ALA A 148 -21.32 34.81 -15.30
N GLY A 149 -20.21 35.35 -15.79
CA GLY A 149 -19.72 36.68 -15.42
C GLY A 149 -18.98 36.73 -14.09
N ALA A 150 -18.34 35.63 -13.67
CA ALA A 150 -17.51 35.62 -12.49
C ALA A 150 -16.31 36.58 -12.63
N ASN A 151 -16.04 37.35 -11.60
CA ASN A 151 -14.92 38.27 -11.53
C ASN A 151 -13.64 37.50 -11.18
N VAL A 152 -12.87 37.21 -12.23
CA VAL A 152 -11.57 36.52 -12.17
C VAL A 152 -10.45 37.34 -11.52
N LEU A 153 -10.73 38.58 -11.09
CA LEU A 153 -9.76 39.48 -10.47
C LEU A 153 -9.98 39.65 -8.96
N LEU A 154 -10.96 38.96 -8.38
CA LEU A 154 -11.16 38.98 -6.94
C LEU A 154 -9.97 38.35 -6.24
N GLN A 155 -9.49 39.01 -5.19
CA GLN A 155 -8.32 38.59 -4.44
C GLN A 155 -8.75 37.89 -3.14
N ASP A 156 -8.04 36.82 -2.81
CA ASP A 156 -8.14 36.17 -1.50
C ASP A 156 -7.46 37.03 -0.39
N VAL A 157 -7.49 36.54 0.85
CA VAL A 157 -6.81 37.19 1.99
C VAL A 157 -5.31 37.38 1.78
N ASN A 158 -4.69 36.61 0.89
CA ASN A 158 -3.26 36.69 0.55
C ASN A 158 -2.98 37.58 -0.67
N GLY A 159 -4.02 38.18 -1.28
CA GLY A 159 -3.87 39.01 -2.48
C GLY A 159 -3.71 38.22 -3.78
N ASN A 160 -3.95 36.91 -3.77
CA ASN A 160 -3.90 36.04 -4.93
C ASN A 160 -5.23 36.06 -5.68
N ILE A 161 -5.19 36.03 -7.01
CA ILE A 161 -6.37 35.85 -7.86
C ILE A 161 -6.55 34.37 -8.24
N PRO A 162 -7.71 33.92 -8.74
CA PRO A 162 -7.93 32.52 -9.12
C PRO A 162 -6.87 31.95 -10.08
N LEU A 163 -6.36 32.76 -11.00
CA LEU A 163 -5.31 32.36 -11.95
C LEU A 163 -4.04 31.87 -11.22
N ASP A 164 -3.68 32.46 -10.08
CA ASP A 164 -2.49 32.08 -9.31
C ASP A 164 -2.58 30.64 -8.77
N TYR A 165 -3.80 30.10 -8.66
CA TYR A 165 -4.07 28.73 -8.24
C TYR A 165 -4.13 27.72 -9.40
N THR A 166 -4.06 28.16 -10.66
CA THR A 166 -4.03 27.26 -11.83
C THR A 166 -2.63 26.71 -12.10
N THR A 167 -2.52 25.47 -12.59
CA THR A 167 -1.22 24.87 -12.97
C THR A 167 -0.83 25.34 -14.37
N GLU A 168 0.40 25.80 -14.56
CA GLU A 168 0.87 26.27 -15.87
C GLU A 168 0.74 25.16 -16.93
N GLY A 169 -0.03 25.43 -17.99
CA GLY A 169 -0.29 24.50 -19.09
C GLY A 169 -1.55 23.64 -18.96
N THR A 170 -2.40 23.88 -17.96
CA THR A 170 -3.71 23.22 -17.80
C THR A 170 -4.83 23.95 -18.54
N GLU A 171 -5.92 23.25 -18.82
CA GLU A 171 -7.09 23.83 -19.51
C GLU A 171 -7.72 24.97 -18.70
N SER A 172 -7.78 24.85 -17.37
CA SER A 172 -8.24 25.95 -16.49
C SER A 172 -7.36 27.20 -16.64
N SER A 173 -6.03 27.00 -16.73
CA SER A 173 -5.08 28.10 -16.93
C SER A 173 -5.20 28.73 -18.31
N SER A 174 -5.42 27.93 -19.36
CA SER A 174 -5.57 28.45 -20.72
C SER A 174 -6.86 29.25 -20.86
N ILE A 175 -7.98 28.74 -20.33
CA ILE A 175 -9.28 29.43 -20.35
C ILE A 175 -9.19 30.80 -19.68
N LEU A 176 -8.58 30.90 -18.49
CA LEU A 176 -8.44 32.17 -17.79
C LEU A 176 -7.45 33.13 -18.48
N LEU A 177 -6.33 32.63 -19.00
CA LEU A 177 -5.37 33.45 -19.73
C LEU A 177 -5.97 34.01 -21.02
N THR A 178 -6.72 33.19 -21.77
CA THR A 178 -7.43 33.66 -22.97
C THR A 178 -8.51 34.67 -22.62
N TYR A 179 -9.27 34.43 -21.55
CA TYR A 179 -10.29 35.37 -21.11
C TYR A 179 -9.70 36.71 -20.66
N LEU A 180 -8.58 36.71 -19.93
CA LEU A 180 -7.89 37.93 -19.50
C LEU A 180 -7.29 38.72 -20.68
N ASP A 181 -6.72 38.01 -21.66
CA ASP A 181 -6.17 38.62 -22.89
C ASP A 181 -7.29 39.26 -23.74
N GLU A 182 -8.40 38.54 -23.94
CA GLU A 182 -9.58 39.05 -24.65
C GLU A 182 -10.22 40.27 -23.97
N ASN A 183 -10.13 40.36 -22.63
CA ASN A 183 -10.61 41.51 -21.85
C ASN A 183 -9.54 42.59 -21.65
N GLY A 184 -8.36 42.47 -22.29
CA GLY A 184 -7.31 43.49 -22.31
C GLY A 184 -6.60 43.70 -20.97
N VAL A 185 -6.58 42.68 -20.10
CA VAL A 185 -5.93 42.73 -18.79
C VAL A 185 -4.48 42.28 -18.91
N ASP A 186 -3.55 43.23 -18.83
CA ASP A 186 -2.11 42.94 -18.87
C ASP A 186 -1.62 42.25 -17.59
N LEU A 187 -0.94 41.11 -17.72
CA LEU A 187 -0.30 40.35 -16.64
C LEU A 187 0.68 41.21 -15.81
N THR A 188 1.30 42.23 -16.41
CA THR A 188 2.17 43.15 -15.66
C THR A 188 1.37 44.12 -14.78
N SER A 189 0.16 44.50 -15.20
CA SER A 189 -0.77 45.31 -14.40
C SER A 189 -1.36 44.52 -13.24
N LEU A 190 -1.61 43.21 -13.41
CA LEU A 190 -2.03 42.30 -12.32
C LEU A 190 -0.96 42.16 -11.23
N ARG A 191 0.31 42.06 -11.62
CA ARG A 191 1.44 42.08 -10.67
C ARG A 191 1.55 43.42 -9.93
N GLN A 192 1.26 44.54 -10.59
CA GLN A 192 1.23 45.87 -9.95
C GLN A 192 0.06 46.02 -8.97
N MET A 193 -1.13 45.50 -9.28
CA MET A 193 -2.28 45.49 -8.36
C MET A 193 -2.00 44.67 -7.09
N LYS A 194 -1.30 43.54 -7.21
CA LYS A 194 -0.87 42.71 -6.07
C LYS A 194 0.09 43.46 -5.11
N LEU A 195 0.89 44.37 -5.64
CA LEU A 195 1.90 45.14 -4.89
C LEU A 195 1.41 46.52 -4.41
N GLN A 196 0.24 46.98 -4.85
CA GLN A 196 -0.23 48.35 -4.62
C GLN A 196 -0.56 48.65 -3.14
N ARG A 197 -1.23 47.72 -2.43
CA ARG A 197 -1.59 47.91 -1.01
C ARG A 197 -0.37 47.92 -0.07
N PRO A 198 0.59 46.97 -0.16
CA PRO A 198 1.83 47.05 0.60
C PRO A 198 2.61 48.35 0.32
N MET A 199 2.69 48.77 -0.95
CA MET A 199 3.40 49.98 -1.35
C MET A 199 2.75 51.27 -0.83
N SER A 200 1.41 51.35 -0.84
CA SER A 200 0.67 52.48 -0.26
C SER A 200 0.87 52.56 1.25
N MET A 201 0.71 51.44 1.97
CA MET A 201 0.93 51.41 3.40
C MET A 201 2.38 51.76 3.76
N LEU A 202 3.35 51.28 2.97
CA LEU A 202 4.76 51.64 3.13
C LEU A 202 4.99 53.14 2.93
N THR A 203 4.38 53.77 1.91
CA THR A 203 4.48 55.22 1.72
C THR A 203 3.81 56.02 2.84
N ASP A 204 2.66 55.56 3.31
CA ASP A 204 1.90 56.22 4.39
C ASP A 204 2.64 56.10 5.73
N VAL A 205 3.22 54.94 6.03
CA VAL A 205 4.04 54.71 7.22
C VAL A 205 5.34 55.52 7.15
N LYS A 206 6.01 55.59 5.98
CA LYS A 206 7.19 56.46 5.79
C LYS A 206 6.83 57.93 6.03
N HIS A 207 5.68 58.39 5.52
CA HIS A 207 5.21 59.75 5.73
C HIS A 207 4.88 59.99 7.21
N PHE A 208 4.13 59.09 7.86
CA PHE A 208 3.79 59.15 9.28
C PHE A 208 5.05 59.24 10.17
N LEU A 209 6.07 58.43 9.88
CA LEU A 209 7.37 58.48 10.55
C LEU A 209 8.09 59.81 10.31
N SER A 210 8.07 60.32 9.07
CA SER A 210 8.70 61.61 8.74
C SER A 210 8.05 62.81 9.43
N CYS A 211 6.77 62.70 9.80
CA CYS A 211 6.05 63.70 10.58
C CYS A 211 6.22 63.54 12.10
N GLY A 212 7.06 62.61 12.57
CA GLY A 212 7.31 62.36 14.00
C GLY A 212 6.25 61.48 14.69
N GLY A 213 5.50 60.67 13.93
CA GLY A 213 4.53 59.73 14.46
C GLY A 213 5.18 58.61 15.29
N ASN A 214 4.47 58.12 16.32
CA ASN A 214 4.97 57.07 17.21
C ASN A 214 4.62 55.68 16.64
N VAL A 215 5.64 54.85 16.39
CA VAL A 215 5.51 53.47 15.86
C VAL A 215 4.68 52.56 16.76
N ASN A 216 4.71 52.81 18.07
CA ASN A 216 4.03 52.00 19.08
C ASN A 216 2.69 52.61 19.52
N GLU A 217 2.16 53.57 18.75
CA GLU A 217 0.83 54.13 19.00
C GLU A 217 -0.24 53.03 18.85
N LYS A 218 -1.08 52.92 19.87
CA LYS A 218 -2.18 51.94 19.92
C LYS A 218 -3.49 52.63 19.57
N ASN A 219 -4.32 51.97 18.78
CA ASN A 219 -5.71 52.38 18.60
C ASN A 219 -6.56 52.03 19.84
N ASN A 220 -7.88 52.31 19.79
CA ASN A 220 -8.82 52.02 20.89
C ASN A 220 -8.86 50.53 21.29
N ASP A 221 -8.48 49.64 20.38
CA ASP A 221 -8.47 48.19 20.56
C ASP A 221 -7.08 47.66 21.02
N GLY A 222 -6.13 48.56 21.27
CA GLY A 222 -4.77 48.20 21.68
C GLY A 222 -3.86 47.78 20.52
N VAL A 223 -4.35 47.82 19.28
CA VAL A 223 -3.66 47.35 18.07
C VAL A 223 -2.68 48.41 17.56
N THR A 224 -1.46 48.00 17.22
CA THR A 224 -0.40 48.85 16.64
C THR A 224 -0.24 48.63 15.13
N LEU A 225 0.48 49.52 14.45
CA LEU A 225 0.82 49.34 13.03
C LEU A 225 1.57 48.03 12.76
N LEU A 226 2.38 47.57 13.72
CA LEU A 226 3.13 46.32 13.61
C LEU A 226 2.19 45.10 13.60
N HIS A 227 1.12 45.11 14.41
CA HIS A 227 0.10 44.05 14.38
C HIS A 227 -0.57 43.95 13.01
N MET A 228 -0.96 45.09 12.43
CA MET A 228 -1.64 45.13 11.13
C MET A 228 -0.72 44.67 9.99
N ALA A 229 0.55 45.06 10.03
CA ALA A 229 1.55 44.64 9.05
C ALA A 229 1.87 43.14 9.16
N CYS A 230 1.95 42.60 10.39
CA CYS A 230 2.19 41.18 10.63
C CYS A 230 1.01 40.28 10.27
N ALA A 231 -0.23 40.72 10.50
CA ALA A 231 -1.41 40.00 10.05
C ALA A 231 -1.54 39.97 8.52
N SER A 232 -1.18 41.09 7.86
CA SER A 232 -1.32 41.26 6.40
C SER A 232 -0.12 40.77 5.58
N GLY A 233 0.97 40.30 6.20
CA GLY A 233 2.14 39.81 5.48
C GLY A 233 3.08 40.88 4.90
N TYR A 234 2.98 42.15 5.33
CA TYR A 234 3.72 43.26 4.71
C TYR A 234 5.16 43.38 5.23
N LYS A 235 6.04 42.53 4.73
CA LYS A 235 7.44 42.41 5.16
C LYS A 235 8.22 43.72 5.16
N GLU A 236 8.12 44.52 4.10
CA GLU A 236 8.86 45.79 4.00
C GLU A 236 8.37 46.82 5.03
N VAL A 237 7.07 46.81 5.35
CA VAL A 237 6.49 47.66 6.39
C VAL A 237 6.93 47.18 7.77
N VAL A 238 6.94 45.87 8.02
CA VAL A 238 7.46 45.28 9.27
C VAL A 238 8.93 45.66 9.47
N CYS A 239 9.80 45.48 8.47
CA CYS A 239 11.21 45.88 8.56
C CYS A 239 11.35 47.37 8.92
N LEU A 240 10.61 48.25 8.24
CA LEU A 240 10.65 49.68 8.49
C LEU A 240 10.21 50.04 9.91
N LEU A 241 9.14 49.42 10.43
CA LEU A 241 8.65 49.64 11.78
C LEU A 241 9.66 49.14 12.83
N LEU A 242 10.33 48.01 12.59
CA LEU A 242 11.36 47.47 13.48
C LEU A 242 12.63 48.32 13.51
N GLU A 243 13.06 48.85 12.36
CA GLU A 243 14.18 49.81 12.26
C GLU A 243 13.93 51.08 13.08
N HIS A 244 12.66 51.50 13.21
CA HIS A 244 12.25 52.68 13.97
C HIS A 244 11.84 52.37 15.41
N GLY A 245 12.18 51.18 15.94
CA GLY A 245 11.97 50.82 17.34
C GLY A 245 10.58 50.31 17.69
N GLY A 246 9.90 49.65 16.74
CA GLY A 246 8.64 48.95 16.99
C GLY A 246 8.78 47.85 18.05
N ASP A 247 7.89 47.86 19.04
CA ASP A 247 7.86 46.85 20.10
C ASP A 247 7.25 45.54 19.58
N LEU A 248 8.09 44.51 19.53
CA LEU A 248 7.76 43.16 19.05
C LEU A 248 6.81 42.40 19.98
N ASN A 249 6.78 42.78 21.26
CA ASN A 249 6.04 42.08 22.32
C ASN A 249 4.82 42.87 22.78
N VAL A 250 4.46 43.93 22.05
CA VAL A 250 3.28 44.73 22.33
C VAL A 250 2.03 43.88 22.18
N ALA A 251 1.20 43.86 23.22
CA ALA A 251 -0.04 43.12 23.21
C ALA A 251 -1.25 44.04 22.99
N ASP A 252 -2.23 43.60 22.21
CA ASP A 252 -3.52 44.27 22.05
C ASP A 252 -4.44 44.04 23.27
N ASN A 253 -5.69 44.53 23.23
CA ASN A 253 -6.63 44.37 24.34
C ASN A 253 -7.04 42.92 24.63
N GLN A 254 -6.76 41.99 23.70
CA GLN A 254 -6.98 40.54 23.85
C GLN A 254 -5.66 39.78 24.11
N TYR A 255 -4.59 40.51 24.43
CA TYR A 255 -3.25 39.98 24.64
C TYR A 255 -2.61 39.31 23.40
N TRP A 256 -3.12 39.57 22.20
CA TRP A 256 -2.47 39.12 20.97
C TRP A 256 -1.23 39.96 20.70
N THR A 257 -0.14 39.30 20.32
CA THR A 257 1.10 39.96 19.91
C THR A 257 1.29 39.89 18.38
N PRO A 258 2.17 40.70 17.77
CA PRO A 258 2.47 40.60 16.36
C PRO A 258 2.91 39.19 15.92
N LEU A 259 3.60 38.45 16.80
CA LEU A 259 4.00 37.06 16.56
C LEU A 259 2.81 36.10 16.52
N HIS A 260 1.80 36.28 17.39
CA HIS A 260 0.57 35.49 17.33
C HIS A 260 -0.19 35.72 16.02
N LEU A 261 -0.28 36.97 15.56
CA LEU A 261 -0.95 37.29 14.31
C LEU A 261 -0.20 36.72 13.11
N ALA A 262 1.13 36.86 13.07
CA ALA A 262 1.94 36.26 12.01
C ALA A 262 1.81 34.73 11.97
N ALA A 263 1.75 34.07 13.14
CA ALA A 263 1.55 32.63 13.24
C ALA A 263 0.14 32.20 12.79
N LYS A 264 -0.90 32.88 13.27
CA LYS A 264 -2.31 32.59 12.94
C LYS A 264 -2.65 32.77 11.47
N TYR A 265 -2.06 33.77 10.82
CA TYR A 265 -2.29 34.06 9.40
C TYR A 265 -1.24 33.44 8.47
N GLY A 266 -0.41 32.51 8.97
CA GLY A 266 0.46 31.69 8.12
C GLY A 266 1.69 32.40 7.55
N GLN A 267 2.09 33.54 8.12
CA GLN A 267 3.16 34.41 7.62
C GLN A 267 4.55 33.92 8.05
N ALA A 268 4.98 32.76 7.53
CA ALA A 268 6.21 32.07 7.94
C ALA A 268 7.48 32.94 7.84
N ASN A 269 7.58 33.77 6.79
CA ASN A 269 8.70 34.70 6.59
C ASN A 269 8.75 35.78 7.68
N LEU A 270 7.59 36.26 8.13
CA LEU A 270 7.50 37.22 9.22
C LEU A 270 7.72 36.57 10.58
N VAL A 271 7.24 35.34 10.80
CA VAL A 271 7.55 34.58 12.01
C VAL A 271 9.08 34.44 12.16
N LYS A 272 9.77 34.04 11.09
CA LYS A 272 11.24 33.97 11.08
C LYS A 272 11.88 35.32 11.38
N LEU A 273 11.42 36.40 10.73
CA LEU A 273 11.95 37.76 10.93
C LEU A 273 11.75 38.25 12.36
N LEU A 274 10.55 38.11 12.93
CA LEU A 274 10.23 38.51 14.30
C LEU A 274 11.05 37.72 15.32
N LEU A 275 11.23 36.42 15.12
CA LEU A 275 12.07 35.56 15.98
C LEU A 275 13.56 35.93 15.88
N MET A 276 14.06 36.28 14.69
CA MET A 276 15.42 36.81 14.51
C MET A 276 15.62 38.12 15.29
N HIS A 277 14.59 38.97 15.35
CA HIS A 277 14.59 40.19 16.13
C HIS A 277 14.23 39.99 17.62
N GLN A 278 14.19 38.74 18.10
CA GLN A 278 13.96 38.38 19.50
C GLN A 278 12.54 38.69 20.02
N ALA A 279 11.50 38.48 19.19
CA ALA A 279 10.13 38.39 19.70
C ALA A 279 9.98 37.21 20.67
N ASN A 280 9.28 37.41 21.78
CA ASN A 280 9.10 36.39 22.82
C ASN A 280 7.99 35.40 22.41
N PRO A 281 8.31 34.12 22.16
CA PRO A 281 7.33 33.13 21.74
C PRO A 281 6.45 32.62 22.89
N HIS A 282 6.82 32.88 24.15
CA HIS A 282 6.11 32.36 25.33
C HIS A 282 4.98 33.26 25.85
N LEU A 283 4.70 34.39 25.19
CA LEU A 283 3.58 35.25 25.57
C LEU A 283 2.26 34.54 25.30
N LEU A 284 1.29 34.71 26.19
CA LEU A 284 -0.03 34.09 26.11
C LEU A 284 -1.10 35.13 25.77
N ASN A 285 -2.05 34.75 24.91
CA ASN A 285 -3.25 35.54 24.66
C ASN A 285 -4.30 35.38 25.78
N CYS A 286 -5.47 36.03 25.65
CA CYS A 286 -6.56 35.92 26.63
C CYS A 286 -7.17 34.52 26.78
N ASN A 287 -6.90 33.60 25.85
CA ASN A 287 -7.33 32.20 25.88
C ASN A 287 -6.26 31.26 26.46
N GLU A 288 -5.16 31.81 26.99
CA GLU A 288 -4.00 31.04 27.48
C GLU A 288 -3.25 30.28 26.38
N GLU A 289 -3.33 30.74 25.13
CA GLU A 289 -2.66 30.14 23.96
C GLU A 289 -1.36 30.90 23.63
N LYS A 290 -0.29 30.18 23.31
CA LYS A 290 0.95 30.73 22.73
C LYS A 290 0.82 30.92 21.21
N ALA A 291 1.81 31.59 20.61
CA ALA A 291 1.90 31.71 19.17
C ALA A 291 2.01 30.35 18.45
N SER A 292 2.64 29.33 19.06
CA SER A 292 2.69 27.96 18.55
C SER A 292 1.31 27.33 18.44
N ASP A 293 0.46 27.55 19.45
CA ASP A 293 -0.83 26.88 19.59
C ASP A 293 -1.86 27.41 18.58
N VAL A 294 -1.67 28.65 18.12
CA VAL A 294 -2.51 29.30 17.11
C VAL A 294 -1.91 29.25 15.70
N ALA A 295 -0.80 28.53 15.50
CA ALA A 295 -0.09 28.49 14.22
C ALA A 295 -0.95 27.91 13.09
N ALA A 296 -0.92 28.56 11.92
CA ALA A 296 -1.72 28.13 10.76
C ALA A 296 -1.22 26.85 10.08
N SER A 297 0.01 26.40 10.37
CA SER A 297 0.62 25.21 9.76
C SER A 297 1.67 24.58 10.68
N GLU A 298 1.81 23.25 10.59
CA GLU A 298 2.81 22.47 11.37
C GLU A 298 4.23 23.01 11.19
N PHE A 299 4.57 23.54 10.01
CA PHE A 299 5.88 24.15 9.74
C PHE A 299 6.16 25.40 10.59
N ILE A 300 5.14 26.24 10.79
CA ILE A 300 5.26 27.47 11.61
C ILE A 300 5.25 27.09 13.10
N GLU A 301 4.43 26.11 13.48
CA GLU A 301 4.43 25.54 14.82
C GLU A 301 5.81 24.99 15.20
N GLU A 302 6.43 24.17 14.34
CA GLU A 302 7.77 23.63 14.59
C GLU A 302 8.83 24.73 14.71
N MET A 303 8.72 25.80 13.91
CA MET A 303 9.61 26.96 13.99
C MET A 303 9.48 27.71 15.33
N LEU A 304 8.24 27.86 15.82
CA LEU A 304 7.96 28.51 17.10
C LEU A 304 8.39 27.63 18.28
N LEU A 305 8.14 26.32 18.24
CA LEU A 305 8.59 25.37 19.27
C LEU A 305 10.13 25.30 19.36
N LYS A 306 10.82 25.36 18.21
CA LYS A 306 12.29 25.51 18.17
C LYS A 306 12.74 26.83 18.79
N ALA A 307 12.02 27.92 18.55
CA ALA A 307 12.33 29.21 19.14
C ALA A 307 12.04 29.25 20.65
N GLU A 308 10.98 28.59 21.13
CA GLU A 308 10.65 28.46 22.55
C GLU A 308 11.74 27.75 23.35
N SER A 309 12.21 26.61 22.84
CA SER A 309 13.32 25.86 23.43
C SER A 309 14.64 26.64 23.35
N ALA A 310 14.90 27.35 22.26
CA ALA A 310 16.07 28.23 22.14
C ALA A 310 15.99 29.48 23.03
N TRP A 311 14.78 29.93 23.41
CA TRP A 311 14.56 31.07 24.30
C TRP A 311 14.89 30.72 25.76
N GLU A 312 14.55 29.51 26.21
CA GLU A 312 14.87 29.00 27.55
C GLU A 312 16.39 28.89 27.79
N GLY A 313 17.17 28.54 26.75
CA GLY A 313 18.63 28.49 26.82
C GLY A 313 19.30 29.86 26.93
N ARG A 314 18.66 30.94 26.45
CA ARG A 314 19.25 32.30 26.44
C ARG A 314 19.02 33.11 27.71
N MET A 315 18.02 32.76 28.53
CA MET A 315 17.78 33.40 29.83
C MET A 315 18.85 33.05 30.89
N GLN A 316 19.79 32.14 30.58
CA GLN A 316 20.88 31.72 31.47
C GLN A 316 22.23 32.44 31.22
N GLU A 317 22.39 33.22 30.15
CA GLU A 317 23.60 34.00 29.88
C GLU A 317 23.28 35.47 29.52
N PRO A 318 23.63 36.45 30.36
CA PRO A 318 23.61 37.84 29.93
C PRO A 318 24.88 38.17 29.14
N SER A 319 24.70 38.87 28.02
CA SER A 319 25.69 39.57 27.18
C SER A 319 26.37 38.77 26.06
N CYS A 320 26.00 39.06 24.81
CA CYS A 320 26.84 39.83 23.88
C CYS A 320 26.06 40.13 22.58
N VAL A 321 26.14 41.36 22.11
CA VAL A 321 25.61 41.83 20.82
C VAL A 321 26.53 41.32 19.72
N GLN A 322 26.00 40.66 18.68
CA GLN A 322 26.74 40.49 17.41
C GLN A 322 25.86 40.74 16.19
N THR A 323 26.51 41.47 15.29
CA THR A 323 26.04 42.26 14.16
C THR A 323 25.81 41.42 12.90
N LEU A 324 25.03 42.02 11.99
CA LEU A 324 24.63 41.54 10.67
C LEU A 324 25.78 41.20 9.69
N ALA A 325 25.40 40.37 8.72
CA ALA A 325 25.94 40.15 7.36
C ALA A 325 26.97 39.02 7.15
N GLN A 326 26.54 37.96 6.45
CA GLN A 326 27.07 37.53 5.15
C GLN A 326 26.41 36.21 4.70
N GLU A 327 25.69 36.27 3.57
CA GLU A 327 25.28 35.11 2.76
C GLU A 327 26.40 34.79 1.77
N GLU A 328 26.72 33.50 1.55
CA GLU A 328 27.33 33.03 0.29
C GLU A 328 26.96 31.54 -0.01
N PRO A 329 27.00 31.12 -1.30
CA PRO A 329 26.10 30.13 -1.90
C PRO A 329 26.75 28.77 -2.27
N TYR A 330 25.91 27.80 -2.68
CA TYR A 330 26.26 26.43 -3.10
C TYR A 330 26.56 26.32 -4.62
N GLU A 331 27.61 25.58 -5.00
CA GLU A 331 27.98 25.21 -6.39
C GLU A 331 27.48 23.80 -6.78
N GLU A 332 27.00 23.66 -8.02
CA GLU A 332 26.70 22.40 -8.74
C GLU A 332 27.91 21.93 -9.57
N ILE A 333 28.17 20.62 -9.65
CA ILE A 333 29.09 20.01 -10.63
C ILE A 333 28.39 18.83 -11.34
N ILE A 334 28.37 18.92 -12.67
CA ILE A 334 27.89 17.94 -13.67
C ILE A 334 28.98 16.89 -13.94
N PRO A 335 28.67 15.60 -14.18
CA PRO A 335 29.62 14.67 -14.79
C PRO A 335 29.32 14.35 -16.27
N ASP A 336 30.38 14.44 -17.09
CA ASP A 336 30.47 14.14 -18.51
C ASP A 336 30.54 12.63 -18.85
N LEU A 337 30.12 12.30 -20.09
CA LEU A 337 30.31 11.02 -20.80
C LEU A 337 31.60 11.03 -21.66
N PRO A 338 32.34 9.90 -21.74
CA PRO A 338 32.98 9.49 -23.01
C PRO A 338 32.88 7.96 -23.27
N ALA A 339 32.36 7.48 -24.41
CA ALA A 339 32.98 7.28 -25.73
C ALA A 339 33.55 5.85 -25.97
N LEU A 340 33.00 5.18 -27.00
CA LEU A 340 33.42 3.88 -27.56
C LEU A 340 34.84 3.90 -28.17
N PRO A 341 35.45 2.71 -28.32
CA PRO A 341 36.06 2.37 -29.60
C PRO A 341 35.66 0.97 -30.13
N SER A 342 36.07 0.74 -31.37
CA SER A 342 35.48 -0.16 -32.35
C SER A 342 36.47 -1.23 -32.85
N LYS A 343 35.93 -2.37 -33.32
CA LYS A 343 36.32 -3.20 -34.50
C LYS A 343 36.67 -4.69 -34.29
N LEU A 344 35.87 -5.49 -35.03
CA LEU A 344 36.18 -6.64 -35.91
C LEU A 344 36.31 -8.08 -35.33
N SER A 345 35.39 -8.91 -35.81
CA SER A 345 35.27 -10.39 -35.86
C SER A 345 36.31 -11.01 -36.85
N PRO A 346 36.39 -12.35 -37.17
CA PRO A 346 35.36 -13.41 -37.05
C PRO A 346 35.83 -14.89 -36.83
N LEU A 347 34.85 -15.82 -36.88
CA LEU A 347 34.92 -17.28 -37.18
C LEU A 347 35.33 -18.27 -36.07
N ALA A 348 34.36 -19.08 -35.60
CA ALA A 348 34.29 -20.54 -35.86
C ALA A 348 33.11 -21.21 -35.12
N LEU A 349 32.24 -21.86 -35.89
CA LEU A 349 31.39 -23.01 -35.51
C LEU A 349 32.09 -24.29 -36.02
N PRO A 350 31.61 -25.53 -35.79
CA PRO A 350 30.98 -26.20 -34.62
C PRO A 350 31.60 -27.62 -34.42
N ILE A 351 30.81 -28.60 -33.91
CA ILE A 351 30.97 -30.10 -33.84
C ILE A 351 31.12 -30.56 -32.37
N ALA A 352 30.27 -31.38 -31.74
CA ALA A 352 29.10 -32.18 -32.16
C ALA A 352 28.18 -32.50 -30.96
N LYS A 353 26.94 -32.89 -31.30
CA LYS A 353 25.94 -33.62 -30.50
C LYS A 353 26.37 -35.08 -30.23
N GLN A 354 25.55 -35.75 -29.39
CA GLN A 354 25.38 -37.21 -29.15
C GLN A 354 26.19 -37.72 -27.96
N ASP A 355 25.65 -38.34 -26.90
CA ASP A 355 24.50 -39.22 -26.66
C ASP A 355 24.33 -39.26 -25.10
N SER A 356 23.34 -39.84 -24.40
CA SER A 356 22.05 -40.48 -24.64
C SER A 356 21.38 -40.54 -23.26
N MET A 357 20.05 -40.59 -23.25
CA MET A 357 19.27 -41.11 -22.12
C MET A 357 19.74 -42.52 -21.73
N LEU A 358 19.90 -42.78 -20.43
CA LEU A 358 19.67 -44.04 -19.68
C LEU A 358 20.55 -44.05 -18.41
N GLU A 359 20.07 -43.47 -17.31
CA GLU A 359 20.56 -43.85 -15.96
C GLU A 359 19.60 -43.48 -14.82
N LYS A 360 18.28 -43.56 -15.08
CA LYS A 360 17.29 -43.80 -14.03
C LYS A 360 16.93 -45.28 -14.11
N ASP A 361 17.45 -46.08 -13.16
CA ASP A 361 16.97 -47.41 -12.72
C ASP A 361 18.06 -48.43 -12.31
N ILE A 362 19.19 -48.02 -11.70
CA ILE A 362 20.18 -49.01 -11.17
C ILE A 362 20.69 -48.72 -9.75
N MET A 363 19.89 -48.14 -8.84
CA MET A 363 20.26 -48.09 -7.41
C MET A 363 19.14 -48.43 -6.41
N PHE A 364 18.12 -49.17 -6.84
CA PHE A 364 17.18 -49.81 -5.91
C PHE A 364 16.96 -51.26 -6.30
N LYS A 365 17.94 -52.11 -5.95
CA LYS A 365 17.76 -53.54 -5.69
C LYS A 365 19.01 -54.05 -5.00
N ASP A 366 18.89 -54.20 -3.68
CA ASP A 366 19.49 -55.27 -2.86
C ASP A 366 19.81 -54.76 -1.46
N ALA A 367 18.85 -54.88 -0.54
CA ALA A 367 19.10 -55.25 0.86
C ALA A 367 17.79 -55.32 1.66
N THR A 368 16.94 -56.32 1.36
CA THR A 368 16.08 -56.91 2.39
C THR A 368 16.27 -58.42 2.38
N LYS A 369 17.02 -58.96 3.35
CA LYS A 369 16.71 -60.17 4.15
C LYS A 369 17.96 -60.75 4.86
N GLY A 370 17.82 -60.99 6.17
CA GLY A 370 18.65 -61.89 6.99
C GLY A 370 18.80 -61.40 8.44
N LEU A 371 17.88 -61.73 9.37
CA LEU A 371 17.99 -62.79 10.43
C LEU A 371 19.10 -62.48 11.47
N CYS A 372 18.85 -62.36 12.79
CA CYS A 372 18.23 -63.36 13.68
C CYS A 372 17.83 -62.81 15.08
N LYS A 373 16.95 -63.59 15.72
CA LYS A 373 16.31 -63.54 17.05
C LYS A 373 17.25 -63.52 18.28
N GLY A 374 16.70 -63.05 19.41
CA GLY A 374 17.08 -63.43 20.79
C GLY A 374 16.15 -62.81 21.85
N GLN A 375 15.50 -63.64 22.67
CA GLN A 375 14.36 -63.33 23.56
C GLN A 375 14.74 -62.85 24.98
N SER A 376 13.83 -62.11 25.64
CA SER A 376 13.25 -62.35 26.99
C SER A 376 12.30 -61.18 27.36
N GLN A 377 10.98 -61.34 27.27
CA GLN A 377 10.03 -61.64 28.37
C GLN A 377 10.25 -60.83 29.66
N ASP A 378 9.39 -59.84 29.97
CA ASP A 378 8.22 -60.03 30.85
C ASP A 378 7.32 -58.80 31.03
N SER A 379 6.00 -59.07 31.06
CA SER A 379 4.84 -58.43 31.73
C SER A 379 4.64 -56.89 31.83
N THR A 380 3.51 -56.43 31.30
CA THR A 380 2.67 -55.30 31.78
C THR A 380 1.99 -55.61 33.13
N PRO A 381 1.24 -54.69 33.80
CA PRO A 381 1.24 -53.21 33.85
C PRO A 381 1.22 -52.66 35.31
N GLU A 382 1.32 -51.33 35.56
CA GLU A 382 0.51 -50.64 36.59
C GLU A 382 0.74 -49.11 36.63
N ASN A 383 -0.36 -48.38 36.82
CA ASN A 383 -0.48 -46.93 36.98
C ASN A 383 0.00 -46.48 38.37
N THR A 384 0.73 -45.36 38.47
CA THR A 384 0.54 -44.40 39.59
C THR A 384 1.20 -43.04 39.32
N THR A 385 0.34 -42.03 39.20
CA THR A 385 0.48 -40.60 39.54
C THR A 385 1.85 -40.08 40.01
N VAL A 386 2.37 -39.06 39.31
CA VAL A 386 3.33 -38.09 39.88
C VAL A 386 2.93 -36.67 39.47
N ASN A 387 2.31 -35.95 40.41
CA ASN A 387 2.38 -34.49 40.49
C ASN A 387 3.76 -34.12 41.03
N GLY A 388 4.52 -33.32 40.29
CA GLY A 388 5.78 -32.72 40.72
C GLY A 388 6.41 -31.87 39.60
N PRO A 389 6.94 -30.68 39.88
CA PRO A 389 7.29 -29.70 38.85
C PRO A 389 8.55 -30.13 38.10
N THR A 390 8.44 -30.29 36.79
CA THR A 390 9.58 -30.55 35.91
C THR A 390 10.47 -29.31 35.85
N LYS A 391 11.75 -29.48 36.20
CA LYS A 391 12.82 -28.53 35.88
C LYS A 391 12.90 -28.39 34.35
N PRO A 392 13.21 -27.19 33.80
CA PRO A 392 13.31 -27.03 32.36
C PRO A 392 14.54 -27.78 31.83
N ASP A 393 14.32 -28.63 30.83
CA ASP A 393 15.39 -29.31 30.09
C ASP A 393 16.35 -28.27 29.49
N GLN A 394 17.63 -28.38 29.81
CA GLN A 394 18.69 -27.58 29.18
C GLN A 394 18.81 -28.00 27.72
N VAL A 395 18.33 -27.16 26.80
CA VAL A 395 18.52 -27.33 25.35
C VAL A 395 20.02 -27.26 25.05
N LYS A 396 20.64 -28.41 24.76
CA LYS A 396 22.03 -28.48 24.30
C LYS A 396 22.08 -28.32 22.78
N LEU A 397 22.56 -27.17 22.31
CA LEU A 397 22.94 -26.99 20.91
C LEU A 397 24.20 -27.81 20.62
N ILE A 398 24.25 -28.43 19.44
CA ILE A 398 25.43 -29.18 18.99
C ILE A 398 26.57 -28.17 18.75
N PRO A 399 27.80 -28.45 19.21
CA PRO A 399 28.94 -27.55 19.00
C PRO A 399 29.23 -27.34 17.51
N PRO A 400 29.78 -26.16 17.14
CA PRO A 400 30.06 -25.83 15.76
C PRO A 400 31.06 -26.79 15.13
N ALA A 401 30.86 -27.10 13.85
CA ALA A 401 31.69 -27.98 13.04
C ALA A 401 32.38 -27.18 11.92
N PRO A 402 33.56 -27.60 11.43
CA PRO A 402 34.24 -26.92 10.32
C PRO A 402 33.36 -26.82 9.06
N ASN A 403 32.50 -27.81 8.84
CA ASN A 403 31.61 -27.90 7.69
C ASN A 403 30.25 -27.18 7.95
N ASP A 404 30.20 -26.25 8.90
CA ASP A 404 29.02 -25.41 9.17
C ASP A 404 28.77 -24.37 8.07
N ASP A 405 29.83 -24.00 7.33
CA ASP A 405 29.77 -23.18 6.13
C ASP A 405 30.25 -23.98 4.93
N LEU A 406 29.33 -24.28 4.00
CA LEU A 406 29.63 -25.07 2.80
C LEU A 406 30.61 -24.36 1.86
N ALA A 407 30.76 -23.03 1.94
CA ALA A 407 31.73 -22.29 1.15
C ALA A 407 33.19 -22.65 1.50
N THR A 408 33.42 -23.27 2.67
CA THR A 408 34.77 -23.66 3.12
C THR A 408 35.18 -25.07 2.69
N LEU A 409 34.31 -25.81 1.99
CA LEU A 409 34.60 -27.17 1.53
C LEU A 409 35.70 -27.18 0.48
N SER A 410 36.64 -28.12 0.61
CA SER A 410 37.75 -28.29 -0.31
C SER A 410 37.36 -28.79 -1.71
N GLN A 411 36.21 -29.47 -1.82
CA GLN A 411 35.64 -29.94 -3.09
C GLN A 411 34.15 -29.61 -3.14
N LEU A 412 33.76 -28.77 -4.11
CA LEU A 412 32.39 -28.37 -4.38
C LEU A 412 31.83 -29.17 -5.56
N THR A 413 31.33 -30.38 -5.28
CA THR A 413 30.62 -31.22 -6.25
C THR A 413 29.20 -31.46 -5.76
N ASP A 414 28.25 -31.76 -6.67
CA ASP A 414 26.86 -32.06 -6.28
C ASP A 414 26.78 -33.17 -5.23
N SER A 415 27.66 -34.17 -5.35
CA SER A 415 27.77 -35.29 -4.40
C SER A 415 28.31 -34.88 -3.02
N SER A 416 29.31 -33.99 -2.95
CA SER A 416 29.87 -33.54 -1.68
C SER A 416 28.90 -32.64 -0.92
N LEU A 417 28.22 -31.73 -1.64
CA LEU A 417 27.19 -30.85 -1.09
C LEU A 417 26.01 -31.67 -0.57
N LEU A 418 25.48 -32.60 -1.38
CA LEU A 418 24.36 -33.46 -0.98
C LEU A 418 24.69 -34.29 0.26
N TYR A 419 25.90 -34.88 0.30
CA TYR A 419 26.34 -35.68 1.44
C TYR A 419 26.39 -34.87 2.73
N GLU A 420 26.98 -33.67 2.72
CA GLU A 420 27.10 -32.85 3.93
C GLU A 420 25.72 -32.32 4.38
N ILE A 421 24.87 -31.87 3.46
CA ILE A 421 23.49 -31.45 3.78
C ILE A 421 22.70 -32.61 4.41
N GLN A 422 22.77 -33.81 3.83
CA GLN A 422 22.07 -34.98 4.34
C GLN A 422 22.58 -35.41 5.74
N LYS A 423 23.90 -35.36 5.94
CA LYS A 423 24.53 -35.68 7.23
C LYS A 423 24.10 -34.70 8.32
N ARG A 424 24.09 -33.40 8.02
CA ARG A 424 23.63 -32.34 8.95
C ARG A 424 22.15 -32.51 9.28
N PHE A 425 21.32 -32.73 8.26
CA PHE A 425 19.89 -32.98 8.44
C PHE A 425 19.63 -34.22 9.31
N GLY A 426 20.40 -35.30 9.10
CA GLY A 426 20.35 -36.51 9.93
C GLY A 426 20.69 -36.27 11.41
N ASN A 427 21.48 -35.25 11.70
CA ASN A 427 21.82 -34.80 13.06
C ASN A 427 20.84 -33.76 13.63
N ASN A 428 19.68 -33.53 12.98
CA ASN A 428 18.73 -32.46 13.28
C ASN A 428 19.32 -31.03 13.17
N GLN A 429 20.39 -30.85 12.40
CA GLN A 429 20.94 -29.53 12.06
C GLN A 429 20.31 -29.07 10.74
N ILE A 430 19.23 -28.29 10.85
CA ILE A 430 18.42 -27.86 9.71
C ILE A 430 18.95 -26.60 9.01
N TYR A 431 19.84 -25.86 9.68
CA TYR A 431 20.44 -24.62 9.21
C TYR A 431 21.92 -24.84 8.84
N THR A 432 22.33 -24.31 7.69
CA THR A 432 23.71 -24.42 7.18
C THR A 432 24.10 -23.12 6.48
N PHE A 433 25.30 -22.60 6.71
CA PHE A 433 25.78 -21.42 6.00
C PHE A 433 26.33 -21.78 4.62
N ILE A 434 26.22 -20.83 3.69
CA ILE A 434 26.87 -20.80 2.39
C ILE A 434 27.36 -19.36 2.21
N GLY A 435 28.51 -19.03 2.79
CA GLY A 435 28.93 -17.65 2.97
C GLY A 435 27.87 -16.83 3.72
N ASP A 436 27.33 -15.80 3.08
CA ASP A 436 26.26 -14.96 3.65
C ASP A 436 24.85 -15.55 3.52
N ILE A 437 24.68 -16.61 2.72
CA ILE A 437 23.39 -17.27 2.53
C ILE A 437 23.16 -18.31 3.64
N LEU A 438 21.93 -18.40 4.13
CA LEU A 438 21.51 -19.44 5.08
C LEU A 438 20.59 -20.45 4.39
N LEU A 439 21.06 -21.68 4.27
CA LEU A 439 20.26 -22.81 3.80
C LEU A 439 19.42 -23.38 4.94
N LEU A 440 18.10 -23.53 4.70
CA LEU A 440 17.15 -24.19 5.59
C LEU A 440 16.57 -25.43 4.91
N VAL A 441 16.73 -26.59 5.56
CA VAL A 441 16.05 -27.84 5.16
C VAL A 441 14.93 -28.13 6.14
N ASN A 442 13.68 -27.89 5.73
CA ASN A 442 12.51 -28.05 6.59
C ASN A 442 12.34 -29.51 7.07
N PRO A 443 12.33 -29.79 8.38
CA PRO A 443 12.20 -31.15 8.90
C PRO A 443 10.74 -31.62 9.01
N PHE A 444 9.75 -30.76 8.73
CA PHE A 444 8.31 -31.04 8.88
C PHE A 444 7.91 -31.54 10.29
N LYS A 445 8.69 -31.17 11.30
CA LYS A 445 8.46 -31.47 12.72
C LYS A 445 8.98 -30.33 13.58
N GLU A 446 8.41 -30.16 14.76
CA GLU A 446 8.94 -29.21 15.73
C GLU A 446 10.29 -29.67 16.28
N ILE A 447 11.26 -28.75 16.29
CA ILE A 447 12.58 -28.96 16.88
C ILE A 447 12.77 -27.87 17.96
N PRO A 448 13.26 -28.20 19.16
CA PRO A 448 13.35 -27.26 20.30
C PRO A 448 14.51 -26.23 20.16
N ILE A 449 14.76 -25.71 18.95
CA ILE A 449 15.80 -24.72 18.66
C ILE A 449 15.31 -23.27 18.75
N TYR A 450 14.00 -23.04 18.84
CA TYR A 450 13.39 -21.70 18.90
C TYR A 450 13.03 -21.23 20.31
N SER A 451 13.66 -21.82 21.33
CA SER A 451 13.40 -21.43 22.72
C SER A 451 13.91 -20.02 23.03
N THR A 452 13.32 -19.38 24.04
CA THR A 452 13.77 -18.07 24.52
C THR A 452 15.21 -18.09 25.01
N MET A 453 15.65 -19.20 25.61
CA MET A 453 17.04 -19.42 26.02
C MET A 453 17.98 -19.46 24.81
N VAL A 454 17.63 -20.18 23.74
CA VAL A 454 18.44 -20.22 22.52
C VAL A 454 18.50 -18.84 21.88
N SER A 455 17.38 -18.12 21.79
CA SER A 455 17.37 -16.74 21.31
C SER A 455 18.34 -15.84 22.09
N GLN A 456 18.47 -16.02 23.41
CA GLN A 456 19.40 -15.23 24.23
C GLN A 456 20.87 -15.58 23.97
N LEU A 457 21.20 -16.82 23.63
CA LEU A 457 22.57 -17.23 23.30
C LEU A 457 23.10 -16.51 22.06
N TYR A 458 22.22 -16.25 21.08
CA TYR A 458 22.60 -15.59 19.84
C TYR A 458 22.64 -14.06 19.94
N LEU A 459 22.11 -13.45 21.01
CA LEU A 459 22.20 -11.99 21.19
C LEU A 459 23.66 -11.55 21.31
N GLY A 460 24.12 -10.77 20.34
CA GLY A 460 25.48 -10.26 20.27
C GLY A 460 25.56 -8.75 20.41
N SER A 461 26.75 -8.26 20.79
CA SER A 461 27.09 -6.84 20.83
C SER A 461 27.69 -6.30 19.52
N ALA A 462 28.18 -7.20 18.66
CA ALA A 462 29.05 -6.86 17.52
C ALA A 462 28.55 -7.37 16.16
N GLY A 463 27.38 -8.03 16.09
CA GLY A 463 26.80 -8.53 14.82
C GLY A 463 27.55 -9.68 14.13
N GLN A 464 28.77 -10.01 14.57
CA GLN A 464 29.53 -11.14 14.05
C GLN A 464 29.01 -12.48 14.58
N PRO A 465 28.97 -13.54 13.73
CA PRO A 465 28.61 -14.87 14.18
C PRO A 465 29.54 -15.31 15.32
N CYS A 466 28.97 -15.76 16.44
CA CYS A 466 29.79 -16.29 17.52
C CYS A 466 30.43 -17.61 17.05
N PRO A 467 31.77 -17.74 17.03
CA PRO A 467 32.45 -18.96 16.56
C PRO A 467 32.20 -20.18 17.45
N SER A 468 31.52 -19.99 18.59
CA SER A 468 31.11 -21.05 19.51
C SER A 468 29.69 -21.56 19.30
N LEU A 469 28.93 -20.96 18.36
CA LEU A 469 27.53 -21.30 18.09
C LEU A 469 27.36 -21.84 16.66
N PRO A 470 26.48 -22.84 16.45
CA PRO A 470 26.22 -23.38 15.12
C PRO A 470 25.41 -22.41 14.24
N PRO A 471 25.32 -22.67 12.93
CA PRO A 471 24.47 -21.92 12.01
C PRO A 471 23.02 -21.88 12.49
N HIS A 472 22.45 -20.68 12.50
CA HIS A 472 21.08 -20.47 12.96
C HIS A 472 20.52 -19.17 12.40
N ILE A 473 19.21 -19.14 12.17
CA ILE A 473 18.49 -17.96 11.65
C ILE A 473 18.62 -16.72 12.54
N PHE A 474 18.76 -16.93 13.86
CA PHE A 474 18.99 -15.84 14.82
C PHE A 474 20.35 -15.15 14.61
N SER A 475 21.38 -15.87 14.16
CA SER A 475 22.67 -15.28 13.81
C SER A 475 22.53 -14.30 12.63
N CYS A 476 21.74 -14.66 11.61
CA CYS A 476 21.44 -13.77 10.49
C CYS A 476 20.62 -12.54 10.91
N ALA A 477 19.61 -12.74 11.77
CA ALA A 477 18.81 -11.66 12.34
C ALA A 477 19.68 -10.63 13.10
N GLU A 478 20.63 -11.11 13.90
CA GLU A 478 21.57 -10.25 14.63
C GLU A 478 22.53 -9.52 13.70
N ARG A 479 23.04 -10.17 12.66
CA ARG A 479 23.88 -9.53 11.65
C ARG A 479 23.17 -8.36 10.99
N ALA A 480 21.96 -8.59 10.48
CA ALA A 480 21.15 -7.54 9.85
C ALA A 480 20.83 -6.39 10.82
N PHE A 481 20.48 -6.70 12.07
CA PHE A 481 20.24 -5.66 13.07
C PHE A 481 21.47 -4.77 13.29
N HIS A 482 22.66 -5.34 13.38
CA HIS A 482 23.87 -4.55 13.59
C HIS A 482 24.26 -3.75 12.35
N GLN A 483 24.15 -4.34 11.15
CA GLN A 483 24.40 -3.66 9.87
C GLN A 483 23.45 -2.47 9.68
N LEU A 484 22.17 -2.59 10.07
CA LEU A 484 21.20 -1.50 10.02
C LEU A 484 21.74 -0.20 10.66
N PHE A 485 22.33 -0.30 11.86
CA PHE A 485 22.83 0.85 12.60
C PHE A 485 24.30 1.19 12.33
N GLN A 486 25.10 0.25 11.83
CA GLN A 486 26.50 0.48 11.46
C GLN A 486 26.60 1.18 10.11
N GLU A 487 25.83 0.72 9.12
CA GLU A 487 25.83 1.24 7.75
C GLU A 487 24.79 2.34 7.54
N GLN A 488 23.87 2.56 8.49
CA GLN A 488 22.73 3.49 8.36
C GLN A 488 21.94 3.22 7.07
N ARG A 489 21.71 1.94 6.78
CA ARG A 489 21.07 1.46 5.56
C ARG A 489 20.01 0.42 5.88
N PRO A 490 18.79 0.53 5.33
CA PRO A 490 17.74 -0.48 5.49
C PRO A 490 18.23 -1.87 5.07
N GLN A 491 17.81 -2.88 5.82
CA GLN A 491 18.21 -4.28 5.61
C GLN A 491 17.00 -5.10 5.14
N CYS A 492 17.24 -6.18 4.40
CA CYS A 492 16.14 -7.02 3.89
C CYS A 492 16.50 -8.51 3.89
N PHE A 493 15.64 -9.33 4.48
CA PHE A 493 15.67 -10.78 4.34
C PHE A 493 14.83 -11.21 3.14
N ILE A 494 15.43 -11.92 2.18
CA ILE A 494 14.69 -12.52 1.06
C ILE A 494 14.56 -14.02 1.31
N LEU A 495 13.33 -14.50 1.52
CA LEU A 495 13.03 -15.91 1.76
C LEU A 495 12.57 -16.56 0.46
N SER A 496 13.44 -17.38 -0.13
CA SER A 496 13.19 -18.13 -1.36
C SER A 496 13.19 -19.64 -1.13
N GLY A 497 12.53 -20.39 -2.00
CA GLY A 497 12.48 -21.85 -1.98
C GLY A 497 11.12 -22.41 -2.39
N GLU A 498 10.98 -23.72 -2.52
CA GLU A 498 9.75 -24.38 -2.99
C GLU A 498 8.56 -24.24 -2.02
N ARG A 499 7.34 -24.50 -2.52
CA ARG A 499 6.13 -24.43 -1.69
C ARG A 499 6.23 -25.42 -0.52
N GLY A 500 6.08 -24.92 0.70
CA GLY A 500 6.20 -25.73 1.93
C GLY A 500 7.61 -25.89 2.50
N SER A 501 8.62 -25.22 1.94
CA SER A 501 10.01 -25.23 2.46
C SER A 501 10.21 -24.55 3.83
N GLY A 502 9.16 -24.11 4.51
CA GLY A 502 9.25 -23.48 5.83
C GLY A 502 9.52 -21.96 5.83
N LYS A 503 9.39 -21.28 4.68
CA LYS A 503 9.61 -19.82 4.56
C LYS A 503 8.81 -18.99 5.57
N SER A 504 7.50 -19.23 5.67
CA SER A 504 6.66 -18.47 6.58
C SER A 504 6.99 -18.74 8.06
N GLU A 505 7.48 -19.93 8.38
CA GLU A 505 7.99 -20.24 9.72
C GLU A 505 9.31 -19.51 9.99
N ALA A 506 10.25 -19.52 9.04
CA ALA A 506 11.49 -18.75 9.12
C ALA A 506 11.21 -17.24 9.33
N SER A 507 10.24 -16.67 8.61
CA SER A 507 9.76 -15.29 8.77
C SER A 507 9.31 -14.99 10.21
N LYS A 508 8.51 -15.90 10.82
CA LYS A 508 8.07 -15.76 12.22
C LYS A 508 9.24 -15.81 13.19
N GLN A 509 10.21 -16.69 12.96
CA GLN A 509 11.36 -16.83 13.85
C GLN A 509 12.30 -15.62 13.79
N ILE A 510 12.53 -15.04 12.61
CA ILE A 510 13.28 -13.78 12.47
C ILE A 510 12.58 -12.66 13.24
N MET A 511 11.27 -12.48 12.99
CA MET A 511 10.46 -11.45 13.66
C MET A 511 10.51 -11.61 15.18
N ARG A 512 10.29 -12.83 15.69
CA ARG A 512 10.31 -13.13 17.13
C ARG A 512 11.65 -12.78 17.75
N HIS A 513 12.76 -13.10 17.08
CA HIS A 513 14.09 -12.79 17.57
C HIS A 513 14.35 -11.28 17.63
N LEU A 514 14.03 -10.56 16.56
CA LEU A 514 14.19 -9.10 16.49
C LEU A 514 13.31 -8.36 17.51
N ALA A 515 12.08 -8.85 17.75
CA ALA A 515 11.21 -8.32 18.80
C ALA A 515 11.77 -8.55 20.21
N CYS A 516 12.41 -9.71 20.46
CA CYS A 516 13.02 -10.03 21.76
C CYS A 516 14.13 -9.06 22.18
N ARG A 517 14.82 -8.43 21.22
CA ARG A 517 15.90 -7.47 21.46
C ARG A 517 15.40 -6.15 22.08
N SER A 518 14.11 -5.84 21.95
CA SER A 518 13.52 -4.56 22.37
C SER A 518 13.14 -4.51 23.87
N GLY A 519 13.87 -5.21 24.75
CA GLY A 519 13.81 -5.05 26.22
C GLY A 519 12.40 -4.93 26.83
N SER A 520 11.92 -3.70 27.01
CA SER A 520 10.64 -3.36 27.66
C SER A 520 9.38 -3.56 26.80
N SER A 521 9.47 -3.56 25.46
CA SER A 521 8.30 -3.63 24.56
C SER A 521 7.97 -5.04 24.06
N ARG A 522 8.80 -6.04 24.42
CA ARG A 522 8.68 -7.44 24.00
C ARG A 522 7.28 -8.06 24.14
N PRO A 523 6.61 -8.04 25.32
CA PRO A 523 5.33 -8.74 25.46
C PRO A 523 4.21 -8.09 24.64
N ILE A 524 4.30 -6.77 24.42
CA ILE A 524 3.30 -6.02 23.65
C ILE A 524 3.40 -6.47 22.18
N PHE A 525 4.59 -6.38 21.56
CA PHE A 525 4.76 -6.76 20.17
C PHE A 525 4.55 -8.25 19.91
N ASP A 526 5.04 -9.14 20.78
CA ASP A 526 4.81 -10.59 20.65
C ASP A 526 3.30 -10.90 20.60
N SER A 527 2.50 -10.26 21.47
CA SER A 527 1.04 -10.41 21.46
C SER A 527 0.40 -9.78 20.22
N LYS A 528 0.81 -8.56 19.81
CA LYS A 528 0.30 -7.90 18.61
C LYS A 528 0.52 -8.75 17.37
N PHE A 529 1.74 -9.23 17.15
CA PHE A 529 2.08 -10.04 15.99
C PHE A 529 1.37 -11.39 15.97
N LYS A 530 1.17 -12.03 17.13
CA LYS A 530 0.40 -13.27 17.20
C LYS A 530 -1.02 -13.09 16.64
N HIS A 531 -1.71 -12.03 17.03
CA HIS A 531 -3.06 -11.72 16.53
C HIS A 531 -3.04 -11.41 15.03
N VAL A 532 -2.09 -10.58 14.58
CA VAL A 532 -1.95 -10.20 13.17
C VAL A 532 -1.67 -11.42 12.28
N MET A 533 -0.70 -12.27 12.65
CA MET A 533 -0.39 -13.48 11.90
C MET A 533 -1.58 -14.43 11.86
N SER A 534 -2.35 -14.56 12.94
CA SER A 534 -3.58 -15.39 12.95
C SER A 534 -4.61 -14.94 11.91
N ILE A 535 -4.73 -13.63 11.63
CA ILE A 535 -5.64 -13.11 10.61
C ILE A 535 -5.10 -13.37 9.21
N LEU A 536 -3.82 -13.05 8.97
CA LEU A 536 -3.19 -13.27 7.66
C LEU A 536 -3.12 -14.75 7.29
N GLU A 537 -2.94 -15.64 8.27
CA GLU A 537 -2.95 -17.08 8.06
C GLU A 537 -4.32 -17.59 7.70
N ALA A 538 -5.36 -17.15 8.42
CA ALA A 538 -6.73 -17.56 8.12
C ALA A 538 -7.12 -17.20 6.67
N PHE A 539 -6.82 -15.99 6.21
CA PHE A 539 -7.24 -15.52 4.88
C PHE A 539 -6.25 -15.84 3.74
N GLY A 540 -4.97 -15.97 4.06
CA GLY A 540 -3.92 -16.07 3.06
C GLY A 540 -3.32 -17.46 2.89
N HIS A 541 -3.65 -18.43 3.75
CA HIS A 541 -3.08 -19.78 3.67
C HIS A 541 -4.10 -20.82 3.25
N ALA A 542 -3.60 -21.92 2.70
CA ALA A 542 -4.37 -23.11 2.35
C ALA A 542 -3.57 -24.39 2.61
N LYS A 543 -4.30 -25.50 2.82
CA LYS A 543 -3.72 -26.84 2.96
C LYS A 543 -3.36 -27.40 1.59
N THR A 544 -2.19 -28.02 1.50
CA THR A 544 -1.72 -28.74 0.31
C THR A 544 -1.34 -30.17 0.65
N THR A 545 -1.16 -30.99 -0.37
CA THR A 545 -0.77 -32.40 -0.24
C THR A 545 0.55 -32.63 0.51
N LEU A 546 1.46 -31.65 0.48
CA LEU A 546 2.80 -31.73 1.10
C LEU A 546 2.90 -30.95 2.42
N ASN A 547 2.02 -29.98 2.66
CA ASN A 547 2.12 -29.10 3.82
C ASN A 547 0.73 -28.63 4.28
N ASP A 548 0.48 -28.73 5.58
CA ASP A 548 -0.77 -28.32 6.21
C ASP A 548 -0.99 -26.79 6.17
N LEU A 549 0.07 -25.99 6.00
CA LEU A 549 -0.01 -24.53 6.03
C LEU A 549 0.91 -23.90 4.97
N SER A 550 0.36 -23.62 3.78
CA SER A 550 1.10 -22.92 2.72
C SER A 550 0.55 -21.51 2.47
N SER A 551 1.43 -20.52 2.45
CA SER A 551 1.06 -19.15 2.06
C SER A 551 0.68 -19.10 0.58
N CYS A 552 -0.46 -18.49 0.30
CA CYS A 552 -1.03 -18.30 -1.04
C CYS A 552 -0.97 -16.81 -1.46
N PHE A 553 -0.01 -16.06 -0.92
CA PHE A 553 0.28 -14.65 -1.23
C PHE A 553 1.75 -14.33 -0.90
N ILE A 554 2.27 -13.26 -1.50
CA ILE A 554 3.57 -12.69 -1.15
C ILE A 554 3.38 -11.71 0.01
N LYS A 555 4.24 -11.81 1.01
CA LYS A 555 4.21 -10.96 2.20
C LYS A 555 5.54 -10.24 2.34
N TYR A 556 5.49 -8.91 2.36
CA TYR A 556 6.61 -8.08 2.79
C TYR A 556 6.28 -7.47 4.14
N LEU A 557 7.06 -7.83 5.16
CA LEU A 557 6.95 -7.31 6.52
C LEU A 557 8.10 -6.36 6.77
N GLU A 558 7.78 -5.11 7.07
CA GLU A 558 8.72 -4.05 7.39
C GLU A 558 8.70 -3.81 8.91
N LEU A 559 9.84 -4.02 9.58
CA LEU A 559 10.01 -3.79 11.01
C LEU A 559 10.76 -2.48 11.24
N GLN A 560 10.15 -1.56 11.97
CA GLN A 560 10.67 -0.20 12.14
C GLN A 560 11.37 -0.06 13.49
N PHE A 561 12.60 0.42 13.48
CA PHE A 561 13.42 0.59 14.68
C PHE A 561 13.76 2.06 14.92
N CYS A 562 13.60 2.53 16.15
CA CYS A 562 14.06 3.86 16.56
C CYS A 562 15.58 3.94 16.49
N GLU A 563 16.13 4.96 15.83
CA GLU A 563 17.59 5.16 15.73
C GLU A 563 18.27 5.26 17.11
N ARG A 564 17.72 6.11 18.00
CA ARG A 564 18.33 6.40 19.31
C ARG A 564 18.24 5.22 20.27
N LYS A 565 17.05 4.64 20.39
CA LYS A 565 16.78 3.57 21.34
C LYS A 565 17.22 2.21 20.79
N LYS A 566 17.29 2.03 19.47
CA LYS A 566 17.48 0.74 18.78
C LYS A 566 16.41 -0.31 19.16
N HIS A 567 15.22 0.16 19.50
CA HIS A 567 14.07 -0.67 19.86
C HIS A 567 13.06 -0.65 18.70
N LEU A 568 12.30 -1.74 18.57
CA LEU A 568 11.20 -1.85 17.62
C LEU A 568 10.07 -0.88 18.02
N THR A 569 9.77 0.06 17.13
CA THR A 569 8.71 1.07 17.31
C THR A 569 7.43 0.71 16.60
N GLY A 570 7.49 -0.04 15.50
CA GLY A 570 6.31 -0.38 14.72
C GLY A 570 6.60 -1.42 13.64
N ALA A 571 5.56 -1.80 12.92
CA ALA A 571 5.69 -2.65 11.74
C ALA A 571 4.65 -2.31 10.68
N ARG A 572 4.96 -2.63 9.43
CA ARG A 572 4.04 -2.54 8.29
C ARG A 572 4.05 -3.83 7.50
N ILE A 573 2.92 -4.19 6.95
CA ILE A 573 2.71 -5.40 6.16
C ILE A 573 2.16 -5.01 4.81
N TYR A 574 2.83 -5.46 3.77
CA TYR A 574 2.39 -5.35 2.39
C TYR A 574 2.13 -6.75 1.85
N THR A 575 1.00 -6.91 1.20
CA THR A 575 0.58 -8.18 0.59
C THR A 575 0.50 -8.01 -0.92
N TYR A 576 1.09 -8.95 -1.66
CA TYR A 576 1.06 -8.95 -3.12
C TYR A 576 0.57 -10.29 -3.65
N MET A 577 -0.05 -10.26 -4.83
CA MET A 577 -0.43 -11.45 -5.61
C MET A 577 -1.19 -12.51 -4.81
N LEU A 578 -2.29 -12.15 -4.13
CA LEU A 578 -3.17 -13.17 -3.53
C LEU A 578 -3.68 -14.14 -4.63
N GLU A 579 -3.59 -15.45 -4.40
CA GLU A 579 -4.05 -16.49 -5.35
C GLU A 579 -5.59 -16.55 -5.43
N LYS A 580 -6.23 -15.51 -5.97
CA LYS A 580 -7.70 -15.35 -5.98
C LYS A 580 -8.43 -16.51 -6.65
N SER A 581 -7.81 -17.14 -7.67
CA SER A 581 -8.41 -18.26 -8.40
C SER A 581 -8.70 -19.48 -7.51
N ARG A 582 -7.90 -19.70 -6.46
CA ARG A 582 -8.11 -20.75 -5.46
C ARG A 582 -9.48 -20.69 -4.81
N LEU A 583 -10.05 -19.50 -4.69
CA LEU A 583 -11.39 -19.32 -4.13
C LEU A 583 -12.44 -20.10 -4.94
N VAL A 584 -12.36 -20.04 -6.26
CA VAL A 584 -13.39 -20.57 -7.17
C VAL A 584 -13.05 -21.94 -7.77
N SER A 585 -11.75 -22.24 -7.88
CA SER A 585 -11.25 -23.51 -8.40
C SER A 585 -9.99 -23.94 -7.63
N GLN A 586 -10.02 -25.12 -7.03
CA GLN A 586 -8.89 -25.69 -6.31
C GLN A 586 -8.20 -26.79 -7.13
N PRO A 587 -6.86 -26.88 -7.10
CA PRO A 587 -6.14 -28.04 -7.60
C PRO A 587 -6.53 -29.32 -6.84
N LEU A 588 -6.38 -30.48 -7.50
CA LEU A 588 -6.67 -31.78 -6.88
C LEU A 588 -5.85 -31.98 -5.60
N GLY A 589 -6.52 -32.36 -4.51
CA GLY A 589 -5.88 -32.61 -3.21
C GLY A 589 -5.48 -31.36 -2.42
N GLN A 590 -5.90 -30.16 -2.83
CA GLN A 590 -5.66 -28.92 -2.07
C GLN A 590 -6.98 -28.34 -1.55
N SER A 591 -6.91 -27.63 -0.41
CA SER A 591 -8.07 -26.94 0.14
C SER A 591 -8.25 -25.53 -0.43
N ASN A 592 -9.43 -24.98 -0.21
CA ASN A 592 -9.65 -23.53 -0.28
C ASN A 592 -8.93 -22.83 0.90
N PHE A 593 -9.01 -21.49 0.97
CA PHE A 593 -8.43 -20.72 2.08
C PHE A 593 -8.93 -21.21 3.44
N LEU A 594 -8.03 -21.21 4.44
CA LEU A 594 -8.30 -21.76 5.77
C LEU A 594 -9.50 -21.12 6.45
N ILE A 595 -9.76 -19.84 6.24
CA ILE A 595 -10.87 -19.13 6.88
C ILE A 595 -12.22 -19.83 6.65
N PHE A 596 -12.44 -20.46 5.48
CA PHE A 596 -13.67 -21.18 5.23
C PHE A 596 -13.78 -22.45 6.08
N SER A 597 -12.70 -23.23 6.25
CA SER A 597 -12.73 -24.40 7.15
C SER A 597 -12.81 -24.00 8.64
N LEU A 598 -12.20 -22.87 9.01
CA LEU A 598 -12.31 -22.32 10.36
C LEU A 598 -13.73 -21.82 10.68
N LEU A 599 -14.34 -21.06 9.77
CA LEU A 599 -15.73 -20.62 9.85
C LEU A 599 -16.65 -21.83 10.04
N MET A 600 -16.35 -22.91 9.33
CA MET A 600 -17.13 -24.13 9.37
C MET A 600 -17.17 -24.83 10.70
N ASP A 601 -16.00 -25.05 11.27
CA ASP A 601 -15.92 -25.78 12.51
C ASP A 601 -16.30 -24.88 13.69
N GLY A 602 -16.02 -23.57 13.59
CA GLY A 602 -16.12 -22.59 14.65
C GLY A 602 -17.47 -21.91 14.87
N LEU A 603 -18.35 -21.81 13.86
CA LEU A 603 -19.70 -21.24 14.05
C LEU A 603 -20.61 -22.17 14.87
N SER A 604 -21.41 -21.57 15.75
CA SER A 604 -22.49 -22.26 16.47
C SER A 604 -23.61 -22.70 15.53
N ALA A 605 -24.47 -23.62 16.00
CA ALA A 605 -25.60 -24.09 15.21
C ALA A 605 -26.59 -22.96 14.87
N GLU A 606 -26.76 -21.99 15.76
CA GLU A 606 -27.64 -20.84 15.56
C GLU A 606 -27.06 -19.87 14.52
N GLU A 607 -25.77 -19.54 14.62
CA GLU A 607 -25.08 -18.70 13.62
C GLU A 607 -25.10 -19.37 12.23
N LYS A 608 -24.86 -20.68 12.17
CA LYS A 608 -24.95 -21.44 10.91
C LYS A 608 -26.34 -21.37 10.30
N TYR A 609 -27.38 -21.51 11.11
CA TYR A 609 -28.75 -21.38 10.65
C TYR A 609 -29.03 -19.96 10.10
N GLY A 610 -28.60 -18.92 10.83
CA GLY A 610 -28.77 -17.53 10.42
C GLY A 610 -28.01 -17.15 9.14
N LEU A 611 -26.86 -17.78 8.89
CA LEU A 611 -26.06 -17.59 7.67
C LEU A 611 -26.43 -18.58 6.54
N HIS A 612 -27.46 -19.40 6.75
CA HIS A 612 -27.87 -20.47 5.83
C HIS A 612 -26.74 -21.48 5.51
N LEU A 613 -25.81 -21.67 6.45
CA LEU A 613 -24.63 -22.51 6.34
C LEU A 613 -24.84 -23.91 6.95
N ASN A 614 -25.96 -24.56 6.60
CA ASN A 614 -26.36 -25.84 7.22
C ASN A 614 -25.68 -27.07 6.58
N ASN A 615 -25.29 -27.01 5.31
CA ASN A 615 -24.63 -28.12 4.61
C ASN A 615 -23.58 -27.61 3.60
N LEU A 616 -22.33 -27.48 4.06
CA LEU A 616 -21.32 -26.74 3.28
C LEU A 616 -20.55 -27.57 2.27
N CYS A 617 -20.62 -28.89 2.37
CA CYS A 617 -20.15 -29.76 1.29
C CYS A 617 -20.98 -29.59 0.01
N ALA A 618 -22.13 -28.90 0.10
CA ALA A 618 -22.95 -28.52 -1.06
C ALA A 618 -22.44 -27.29 -1.82
N HIS A 619 -21.63 -26.42 -1.19
CA HIS A 619 -21.15 -25.20 -1.84
C HIS A 619 -20.12 -25.51 -2.92
N ARG A 620 -20.30 -24.95 -4.12
CA ARG A 620 -19.43 -25.15 -5.29
C ARG A 620 -17.96 -24.88 -4.98
N TYR A 621 -17.68 -23.84 -4.19
CA TYR A 621 -16.32 -23.41 -3.85
C TYR A 621 -15.62 -24.30 -2.79
N LEU A 622 -16.34 -25.22 -2.15
CA LEU A 622 -15.80 -26.13 -1.13
C LEU A 622 -15.95 -27.61 -1.50
N SER A 623 -16.87 -27.96 -2.39
CA SER A 623 -17.31 -29.34 -2.68
C SER A 623 -16.22 -30.29 -3.19
N LYS A 624 -15.10 -29.77 -3.72
CA LYS A 624 -13.96 -30.59 -4.18
C LYS A 624 -12.97 -30.97 -3.07
N THR A 625 -13.04 -30.34 -1.91
CA THR A 625 -11.99 -30.38 -0.87
C THR A 625 -12.33 -31.25 0.35
N LEU A 626 -13.61 -31.56 0.56
CA LEU A 626 -14.13 -32.14 1.81
C LEU A 626 -14.48 -33.64 1.72
N ARG A 627 -13.94 -34.37 0.73
CA ARG A 627 -14.19 -35.82 0.58
C ARG A 627 -13.21 -36.71 1.37
N GLU A 628 -12.27 -36.12 2.10
CA GLU A 628 -11.40 -36.84 3.04
C GLU A 628 -11.98 -36.72 4.46
N GLU A 629 -12.07 -37.84 5.16
CA GLU A 629 -12.59 -37.92 6.53
C GLU A 629 -11.70 -37.10 7.48
N VAL A 630 -12.07 -35.84 7.71
CA VAL A 630 -11.39 -34.97 8.67
C VAL A 630 -11.55 -35.55 10.08
N SER A 631 -10.43 -35.67 10.80
CA SER A 631 -10.44 -36.27 12.14
C SER A 631 -11.18 -35.38 13.16
N THR A 632 -11.81 -35.98 14.17
CA THR A 632 -12.49 -35.23 15.24
C THR A 632 -11.56 -34.28 16.00
N ALA A 633 -10.26 -34.61 16.06
CA ALA A 633 -9.23 -33.76 16.67
C ALA A 633 -8.98 -32.47 15.87
N GLU A 634 -9.02 -32.57 14.54
CA GLU A 634 -8.79 -31.44 13.64
C GLU A 634 -9.95 -30.44 13.65
N HIS A 635 -11.19 -30.93 13.71
CA HIS A 635 -12.36 -30.07 13.93
C HIS A 635 -12.29 -29.30 15.25
N SER A 636 -11.79 -29.94 16.31
CA SER A 636 -11.59 -29.27 17.61
C SER A 636 -10.52 -28.17 17.52
N LEU A 637 -9.43 -28.43 16.79
CA LEU A 637 -8.37 -27.45 16.59
C LEU A 637 -8.85 -26.25 15.74
N ASN A 638 -9.63 -26.49 14.70
CA ASN A 638 -10.20 -25.43 13.86
C ASN A 638 -11.15 -24.53 14.66
N ARG A 639 -11.95 -25.10 15.58
CA ARG A 639 -12.78 -24.32 16.52
C ARG A 639 -11.97 -23.38 17.38
N GLU A 640 -10.87 -23.87 17.94
CA GLU A 640 -9.97 -23.05 18.76
C GLU A 640 -9.34 -21.93 17.92
N LYS A 641 -8.82 -22.27 16.73
CA LYS A 641 -8.25 -21.28 15.80
C LYS A 641 -9.27 -20.21 15.39
N PHE A 642 -10.53 -20.58 15.17
CA PHE A 642 -11.59 -19.63 14.85
C PHE A 642 -11.94 -18.71 16.03
N ALA A 643 -11.95 -19.23 17.26
CA ALA A 643 -12.14 -18.42 18.45
C ALA A 643 -10.98 -17.42 18.65
N VAL A 644 -9.74 -17.86 18.46
CA VAL A 644 -8.55 -16.99 18.48
C VAL A 644 -8.63 -15.93 17.38
N TRP A 645 -9.12 -16.28 16.20
CA TRP A 645 -9.33 -15.34 15.10
C TRP A 645 -10.38 -14.27 15.42
N LYS A 646 -11.55 -14.64 15.97
CA LYS A 646 -12.56 -13.67 16.44
C LYS A 646 -11.96 -12.74 17.50
N GLN A 647 -11.20 -13.29 18.45
CA GLN A 647 -10.51 -12.51 19.47
C GLN A 647 -9.48 -11.54 18.87
N ALA A 648 -8.71 -11.99 17.86
CA ALA A 648 -7.70 -11.17 17.20
C ALA A 648 -8.31 -9.94 16.52
N LEU A 649 -9.46 -10.09 15.84
CA LEU A 649 -10.19 -8.95 15.24
C LEU A 649 -10.64 -7.95 16.31
N ASN A 650 -11.22 -8.44 17.41
CA ASN A 650 -11.65 -7.58 18.51
C ASN A 650 -10.49 -6.80 19.14
N VAL A 651 -9.32 -7.43 19.28
CA VAL A 651 -8.10 -6.79 19.82
C VAL A 651 -7.57 -5.69 18.88
N ILE A 652 -7.72 -5.87 17.56
CA ILE A 652 -7.30 -4.90 16.55
C ILE A 652 -8.25 -3.69 16.46
N GLY A 653 -9.45 -3.80 17.04
CA GLY A 653 -10.41 -2.69 17.15
C GLY A 653 -11.77 -2.95 16.52
N PHE A 654 -12.04 -4.15 16.02
CA PHE A 654 -13.36 -4.51 15.51
C PHE A 654 -14.35 -4.66 16.67
N SER A 655 -15.56 -4.15 16.48
CA SER A 655 -16.71 -4.47 17.30
C SER A 655 -17.24 -5.87 16.99
N ASN A 656 -17.96 -6.49 17.93
CA ASN A 656 -18.57 -7.80 17.70
C ASN A 656 -19.47 -7.82 16.45
N LEU A 657 -20.20 -6.72 16.20
CA LEU A 657 -21.02 -6.58 15.00
C LEU A 657 -20.18 -6.57 13.71
N GLU A 658 -19.03 -5.88 13.70
CA GLU A 658 -18.14 -5.90 12.54
C GLU A 658 -17.53 -7.29 12.30
N VAL A 659 -17.19 -8.03 13.37
CA VAL A 659 -16.74 -9.42 13.24
C VAL A 659 -17.84 -10.32 12.65
N GLU A 660 -19.09 -10.12 13.06
CA GLU A 660 -20.26 -10.80 12.47
C GLU A 660 -20.43 -10.43 10.99
N ASN A 661 -20.27 -9.16 10.63
CA ASN A 661 -20.34 -8.70 9.24
C ASN A 661 -19.24 -9.33 8.36
N VAL A 662 -18.03 -9.50 8.88
CA VAL A 662 -16.97 -10.25 8.17
C VAL A 662 -17.41 -11.70 7.91
N CYS A 663 -18.06 -12.35 8.87
CA CYS A 663 -18.62 -13.69 8.69
C CYS A 663 -19.77 -13.70 7.66
N VAL A 664 -20.62 -12.67 7.62
CA VAL A 664 -21.68 -12.50 6.62
C VAL A 664 -21.09 -12.37 5.21
N ILE A 665 -20.05 -11.55 5.03
CA ILE A 665 -19.39 -11.38 3.72
C ILE A 665 -18.76 -12.71 3.25
N LEU A 666 -18.12 -13.46 4.16
CA LEU A 666 -17.58 -14.78 3.85
C LEU A 666 -18.67 -15.77 3.46
N ALA A 667 -19.81 -15.78 4.17
CA ALA A 667 -20.96 -16.62 3.84
C ALA A 667 -21.56 -16.22 2.47
N ALA A 668 -21.73 -14.92 2.22
CA ALA A 668 -22.21 -14.40 0.95
C ALA A 668 -21.29 -14.80 -0.21
N THR A 669 -19.98 -14.82 0.01
CA THR A 669 -18.98 -15.27 -0.99
C THR A 669 -19.19 -16.75 -1.35
N LEU A 670 -19.52 -17.61 -0.38
CA LEU A 670 -19.81 -19.03 -0.62
C LEU A 670 -21.13 -19.22 -1.38
N HIS A 671 -22.20 -18.57 -0.92
CA HIS A 671 -23.51 -18.64 -1.58
C HIS A 671 -23.49 -18.05 -2.98
N LEU A 672 -22.68 -17.00 -3.22
CA LEU A 672 -22.50 -16.43 -4.55
C LEU A 672 -22.02 -17.49 -5.55
N GLY A 673 -21.14 -18.41 -5.14
CA GLY A 673 -20.66 -19.51 -5.97
C GLY A 673 -21.73 -20.55 -6.35
N ASP A 674 -22.83 -20.60 -5.62
CA ASP A 674 -23.93 -21.54 -5.87
C ASP A 674 -24.98 -21.00 -6.84
N ILE A 675 -24.91 -19.70 -7.18
CA ILE A 675 -25.76 -19.11 -8.21
C ILE A 675 -25.49 -19.81 -9.55
N ARG A 676 -26.56 -20.35 -10.14
CA ARG A 676 -26.56 -21.00 -11.45
C ARG A 676 -27.29 -20.14 -12.47
N PHE A 677 -26.89 -20.31 -13.73
CA PHE A 677 -27.50 -19.63 -14.86
C PHE A 677 -28.02 -20.64 -15.87
N THR A 678 -29.13 -20.29 -16.52
CA THR A 678 -29.81 -21.09 -17.55
C THR A 678 -30.10 -20.24 -18.78
N ALA A 679 -30.03 -20.85 -19.97
CA ALA A 679 -30.45 -20.22 -21.22
C ALA A 679 -31.91 -20.58 -21.54
N LEU A 680 -32.73 -19.58 -21.86
CA LEU A 680 -34.18 -19.75 -22.14
C LEU A 680 -34.54 -19.66 -23.63
N THR A 681 -33.61 -19.26 -24.51
CA THR A 681 -33.88 -18.93 -25.94
C THR A 681 -32.75 -19.38 -26.86
N GLU A 682 -33.01 -19.50 -28.16
CA GLU A 682 -32.01 -19.78 -29.23
C GLU A 682 -30.84 -18.76 -29.27
N ALA A 683 -30.95 -17.62 -28.58
CA ALA A 683 -29.92 -16.58 -28.47
C ALA A 683 -28.93 -16.76 -27.31
N ASP A 684 -28.92 -17.91 -26.62
CA ASP A 684 -28.00 -18.26 -25.50
C ASP A 684 -27.88 -17.24 -24.35
N SER A 685 -28.86 -16.34 -24.20
CA SER A 685 -28.85 -15.33 -23.14
C SER A 685 -29.08 -15.94 -21.75
N ALA A 686 -28.23 -15.58 -20.79
CA ALA A 686 -28.23 -16.09 -19.43
C ALA A 686 -29.32 -15.47 -18.55
N PHE A 687 -29.94 -16.31 -17.73
CA PHE A 687 -30.84 -15.93 -16.65
C PHE A 687 -30.47 -16.66 -15.38
N VAL A 688 -30.66 -16.02 -14.22
CA VAL A 688 -30.46 -16.66 -12.92
C VAL A 688 -31.50 -17.76 -12.72
N SER A 689 -31.06 -18.97 -12.40
CA SER A 689 -31.93 -20.14 -12.27
C SER A 689 -32.66 -20.21 -10.93
N ASP A 690 -32.01 -19.75 -9.85
CA ASP A 690 -32.54 -19.77 -8.48
C ASP A 690 -32.62 -18.33 -7.95
N LEU A 691 -33.82 -17.76 -8.03
CA LEU A 691 -34.10 -16.40 -7.56
C LEU A 691 -34.09 -16.30 -6.03
N GLN A 692 -34.42 -17.38 -5.32
CA GLN A 692 -34.45 -17.38 -3.85
C GLN A 692 -33.04 -17.31 -3.30
N LEU A 693 -32.11 -18.07 -3.89
CA LEU A 693 -30.69 -18.01 -3.52
C LEU A 693 -30.08 -16.64 -3.87
N LEU A 694 -30.48 -16.05 -5.00
CA LEU A 694 -30.06 -14.70 -5.36
C LEU A 694 -30.57 -13.65 -4.36
N GLU A 695 -31.85 -13.72 -3.96
CA GLU A 695 -32.44 -12.83 -2.95
C GLU A 695 -31.70 -12.94 -1.62
N GLN A 696 -31.32 -14.16 -1.23
CA GLN A 696 -30.52 -14.40 -0.03
C GLN A 696 -29.13 -13.75 -0.11
N VAL A 697 -28.40 -13.95 -1.23
CA VAL A 697 -27.08 -13.33 -1.45
C VAL A 697 -27.19 -11.81 -1.48
N ALA A 698 -28.19 -11.28 -2.17
CA ALA A 698 -28.46 -9.86 -2.25
C ALA A 698 -28.76 -9.26 -0.86
N GLY A 699 -29.55 -9.95 -0.04
CA GLY A 699 -29.83 -9.55 1.35
C GLY A 699 -28.59 -9.55 2.25
N MET A 700 -27.70 -10.54 2.11
CA MET A 700 -26.43 -10.58 2.85
C MET A 700 -25.48 -9.45 2.45
N LEU A 701 -25.43 -9.13 1.15
CA LEU A 701 -24.63 -8.03 0.61
C LEU A 701 -25.33 -6.66 0.73
N GLN A 702 -26.59 -6.64 1.18
CA GLN A 702 -27.46 -5.47 1.28
C GLN A 702 -27.63 -4.69 -0.03
N VAL A 703 -27.68 -5.41 -1.16
CA VAL A 703 -27.92 -4.86 -2.50
C VAL A 703 -29.30 -5.25 -3.01
N SER A 704 -29.83 -4.51 -3.99
CA SER A 704 -31.07 -4.90 -4.67
C SER A 704 -30.90 -6.21 -5.45
N THR A 705 -31.84 -7.13 -5.27
CA THR A 705 -31.86 -8.42 -5.98
C THR A 705 -31.96 -8.24 -7.49
N ASP A 706 -32.78 -7.30 -7.96
CA ASP A 706 -32.96 -7.03 -9.38
C ASP A 706 -31.71 -6.41 -10.02
N GLU A 707 -31.05 -5.51 -9.29
CA GLU A 707 -29.82 -4.87 -9.75
C GLU A 707 -28.66 -5.88 -9.79
N LEU A 708 -28.54 -6.74 -8.78
CA LEU A 708 -27.54 -7.82 -8.76
C LEU A 708 -27.79 -8.83 -9.88
N ALA A 709 -29.05 -9.22 -10.12
CA ALA A 709 -29.41 -10.10 -11.25
C ALA A 709 -28.99 -9.49 -12.58
N SER A 710 -29.32 -8.21 -12.79
CA SER A 710 -29.00 -7.48 -14.01
C SER A 710 -27.49 -7.35 -14.18
N ALA A 711 -26.75 -7.00 -13.12
CA ALA A 711 -25.31 -6.81 -13.20
C ALA A 711 -24.53 -8.11 -13.50
N LEU A 712 -25.03 -9.27 -13.05
CA LEU A 712 -24.44 -10.57 -13.37
C LEU A 712 -24.77 -11.06 -14.79
N THR A 713 -25.94 -10.69 -15.33
CA THR A 713 -26.44 -11.21 -16.61
C THR A 713 -26.36 -10.21 -17.77
N THR A 714 -25.96 -8.97 -17.53
CA THR A 714 -25.89 -7.93 -18.56
C THR A 714 -24.65 -7.05 -18.43
N ASP A 715 -24.12 -6.62 -19.58
CA ASP A 715 -23.14 -5.57 -19.71
C ASP A 715 -23.83 -4.31 -20.23
N ILE A 716 -23.48 -3.15 -19.65
CA ILE A 716 -24.00 -1.86 -20.09
C ILE A 716 -22.79 -1.05 -20.55
N GLN A 717 -22.84 -0.61 -21.80
CA GLN A 717 -21.81 0.22 -22.38
C GLN A 717 -22.43 1.52 -22.87
N TYR A 718 -21.73 2.63 -22.61
CA TYR A 718 -22.09 3.93 -23.12
C TYR A 718 -21.27 4.20 -24.37
N PHE A 719 -21.90 4.16 -25.53
CA PHE A 719 -21.24 4.50 -26.80
C PHE A 719 -21.86 5.78 -27.35
N LYS A 720 -21.07 6.86 -27.40
CA LYS A 720 -21.51 8.17 -27.92
C LYS A 720 -22.82 8.69 -27.28
N GLY A 721 -23.02 8.45 -25.99
CA GLY A 721 -24.22 8.88 -25.26
C GLY A 721 -25.42 7.92 -25.34
N GLU A 722 -25.36 6.85 -26.13
CA GLU A 722 -26.38 5.79 -26.15
C GLU A 722 -25.99 4.64 -25.23
N MET A 723 -26.93 4.18 -24.41
CA MET A 723 -26.77 3.04 -23.51
C MET A 723 -27.07 1.74 -24.27
N ILE A 724 -26.03 0.98 -24.58
CA ILE A 724 -26.16 -0.34 -25.19
C ILE A 724 -26.14 -1.37 -24.08
N THR A 725 -27.27 -2.05 -23.87
CA THR A 725 -27.36 -3.19 -22.94
C THR A 725 -27.22 -4.49 -23.71
N ARG A 726 -26.18 -5.27 -23.38
CA ARG A 726 -25.94 -6.59 -23.97
C ARG A 726 -26.15 -7.67 -22.92
N ARG A 727 -26.90 -8.71 -23.25
CA ARG A 727 -27.06 -9.88 -22.37
C ARG A 727 -25.85 -10.80 -22.46
N HIS A 728 -25.42 -11.31 -21.31
CA HIS A 728 -24.37 -12.31 -21.17
C HIS A 728 -24.83 -13.69 -21.66
N THR A 729 -23.88 -14.50 -22.12
CA THR A 729 -24.07 -15.95 -22.22
C THR A 729 -23.94 -16.59 -20.84
N VAL A 730 -24.34 -17.86 -20.70
CA VAL A 730 -24.24 -18.60 -19.43
C VAL A 730 -22.80 -18.61 -18.91
N GLU A 731 -21.83 -18.92 -19.78
CA GLU A 731 -20.40 -18.94 -19.44
C GLU A 731 -19.91 -17.56 -18.95
N MET A 732 -20.36 -16.50 -19.61
CA MET A 732 -19.99 -15.12 -19.26
C MET A 732 -20.58 -14.69 -17.91
N ALA A 733 -21.81 -15.10 -17.62
CA ALA A 733 -22.44 -14.84 -16.32
C ALA A 733 -21.77 -15.63 -15.18
N GLU A 734 -21.37 -16.89 -15.43
CA GLU A 734 -20.57 -17.67 -14.48
C GLU A 734 -19.20 -17.04 -14.22
N PHE A 735 -18.55 -16.54 -15.26
CA PHE A 735 -17.28 -15.81 -15.14
C PHE A 735 -17.42 -14.57 -14.24
N TYR A 736 -18.43 -13.74 -14.46
CA TYR A 736 -18.63 -12.53 -13.66
C TYR A 736 -19.08 -12.82 -12.22
N ARG A 737 -19.85 -13.90 -11.98
CA ARG A 737 -20.14 -14.40 -10.63
C ARG A 737 -18.85 -14.73 -9.89
N ASP A 738 -17.97 -15.51 -10.53
CA ASP A 738 -16.69 -15.92 -9.95
C ASP A 738 -15.75 -14.72 -9.76
N LEU A 739 -15.75 -13.76 -10.68
CA LEU A 739 -14.97 -12.53 -10.56
C LEU A 739 -15.47 -11.63 -9.42
N LEU A 740 -16.79 -11.57 -9.19
CA LEU A 740 -17.38 -10.86 -8.06
C LEU A 740 -16.95 -11.51 -6.73
N ALA A 741 -17.01 -12.84 -6.62
CA ALA A 741 -16.55 -13.57 -5.44
C ALA A 741 -15.06 -13.30 -5.13
N LYS A 742 -14.19 -13.40 -6.15
CA LYS A 742 -12.75 -13.08 -6.04
C LYS A 742 -12.51 -11.64 -5.60
N SER A 743 -13.29 -10.70 -6.15
CA SER A 743 -13.17 -9.27 -5.84
C SER A 743 -13.62 -8.97 -4.41
N LEU A 744 -14.72 -9.55 -3.94
CA LEU A 744 -15.19 -9.43 -2.56
C LEU A 744 -14.15 -9.95 -1.58
N TYR A 745 -13.67 -11.18 -1.79
CA TYR A 745 -12.67 -11.79 -0.92
C TYR A 745 -11.35 -11.00 -0.87
N SER A 746 -10.84 -10.58 -2.04
CA SER A 746 -9.58 -9.83 -2.10
C SER A 746 -9.69 -8.43 -1.51
N ARG A 747 -10.83 -7.73 -1.69
CA ARG A 747 -11.06 -6.44 -1.03
C ARG A 747 -11.19 -6.58 0.49
N LEU A 748 -11.91 -7.60 0.96
CA LEU A 748 -11.98 -7.91 2.38
C LEU A 748 -10.60 -8.19 2.97
N PHE A 749 -9.76 -8.98 2.28
CA PHE A 749 -8.39 -9.23 2.72
C PHE A 749 -7.55 -7.96 2.78
N SER A 750 -7.59 -7.12 1.74
CA SER A 750 -6.89 -5.82 1.72
C SER A 750 -7.37 -4.88 2.83
N PHE A 751 -8.67 -4.85 3.12
CA PHE A 751 -9.23 -4.07 4.22
C PHE A 751 -8.70 -4.55 5.57
N LEU A 752 -8.62 -5.87 5.80
CA LEU A 752 -8.03 -6.44 7.00
C LEU A 752 -6.54 -6.10 7.14
N VAL A 753 -5.77 -6.19 6.05
CA VAL A 753 -4.34 -5.83 6.03
C VAL A 753 -4.14 -4.35 6.37
N ASN A 754 -4.97 -3.45 5.81
CA ASN A 754 -4.89 -2.02 6.12
C ASN A 754 -5.20 -1.75 7.60
N THR A 755 -6.21 -2.43 8.16
CA THR A 755 -6.58 -2.27 9.58
C THR A 755 -5.48 -2.81 10.50
N VAL A 756 -4.88 -3.94 10.13
CA VAL A 756 -3.69 -4.51 10.78
C VAL A 756 -2.54 -3.51 10.80
N ASN A 757 -2.28 -2.81 9.69
CA ASN A 757 -1.22 -1.80 9.62
C ASN A 757 -1.47 -0.61 10.55
N CYS A 758 -2.71 -0.17 10.69
CA CYS A 758 -3.07 0.84 11.69
C CYS A 758 -2.79 0.37 13.13
N TYR A 759 -3.04 -0.91 13.43
CA TYR A 759 -2.82 -1.50 14.75
C TYR A 759 -1.33 -1.71 15.10
N LEU A 760 -0.50 -1.98 14.09
CA LEU A 760 0.95 -2.16 14.24
C LEU A 760 1.73 -0.84 14.35
N HIS A 761 1.12 0.30 14.03
CA HIS A 761 1.73 1.62 14.21
C HIS A 761 1.68 2.05 15.68
N SER A 762 2.79 2.55 16.22
CA SER A 762 2.85 3.07 17.60
C SER A 762 2.40 4.53 17.63
N GLN A 763 1.43 4.85 18.49
CA GLN A 763 0.90 6.20 18.67
C GLN A 763 1.73 7.05 19.66
N GLU A 764 2.81 6.51 20.23
CA GLU A 764 3.47 7.08 21.41
C GLU A 764 4.81 7.80 21.17
N GLU A 765 5.31 7.96 19.95
CA GLU A 765 6.56 8.72 19.71
C GLU A 765 6.35 9.96 18.83
N PRO A 766 6.92 11.12 19.21
CA PRO A 766 6.84 12.34 18.42
C PRO A 766 7.50 12.11 17.06
N SER A 767 6.89 12.67 16.02
CA SER A 767 7.20 12.57 14.59
C SER A 767 8.62 12.97 14.17
N SER A 768 9.51 13.28 15.12
CA SER A 768 10.90 13.71 14.91
C SER A 768 11.96 12.62 15.11
N SER A 769 11.57 11.37 15.43
CA SER A 769 12.53 10.27 15.59
C SER A 769 12.79 9.58 14.25
N GLN A 770 14.03 9.65 13.75
CA GLN A 770 14.45 8.85 12.59
C GLN A 770 14.26 7.35 12.88
N THR A 771 13.63 6.64 11.94
CA THR A 771 13.40 5.20 11.99
C THR A 771 14.17 4.50 10.89
N TRP A 772 14.71 3.32 11.22
CA TRP A 772 15.38 2.44 10.27
C TRP A 772 14.60 1.13 10.13
N ASP A 773 14.52 0.62 8.90
CA ASP A 773 13.63 -0.49 8.59
C ASP A 773 14.41 -1.78 8.25
N ILE A 774 13.96 -2.91 8.83
CA ILE A 774 14.35 -4.25 8.41
C ILE A 774 13.16 -4.91 7.72
N GLY A 775 13.29 -5.16 6.42
CA GLY A 775 12.31 -5.88 5.61
C GLY A 775 12.47 -7.40 5.71
N ILE A 776 11.36 -8.13 5.64
CA ILE A 776 11.31 -9.58 5.49
C ILE A 776 10.35 -9.88 4.34
N LEU A 777 10.90 -10.33 3.22
CA LEU A 777 10.19 -10.68 2.02
C LEU A 777 9.99 -12.20 1.93
N ASP A 778 8.75 -12.65 2.17
CA ASP A 778 8.30 -14.03 2.02
C ASP A 778 7.59 -14.17 0.67
N ILE A 779 8.30 -14.76 -0.31
CA ILE A 779 7.84 -14.93 -1.69
C ILE A 779 7.09 -16.25 -1.82
N PHE A 780 6.19 -16.36 -2.80
CA PHE A 780 5.63 -17.65 -3.20
C PHE A 780 6.70 -18.71 -3.40
N GLY A 781 6.40 -19.94 -2.99
CA GLY A 781 7.25 -21.04 -3.40
C GLY A 781 7.09 -21.34 -4.89
N PHE A 782 8.18 -21.78 -5.52
CA PHE A 782 8.12 -22.34 -6.87
C PHE A 782 7.12 -23.52 -6.91
N GLU A 783 6.31 -23.58 -7.96
CA GLU A 783 5.22 -24.55 -8.10
C GLU A 783 5.42 -25.45 -9.33
N GLU A 784 5.36 -26.76 -9.12
CA GLU A 784 5.31 -27.74 -10.20
C GLU A 784 4.20 -28.75 -9.90
N PHE A 785 3.12 -28.68 -10.69
CA PHE A 785 2.01 -29.62 -10.66
C PHE A 785 1.94 -30.46 -11.94
N GLN A 786 1.12 -31.51 -11.91
CA GLN A 786 0.83 -32.32 -13.10
C GLN A 786 0.22 -31.49 -14.24
N LYS A 787 -0.55 -30.45 -13.91
CA LYS A 787 -1.11 -29.48 -14.83
C LYS A 787 -0.87 -28.08 -14.24
N ASN A 788 -0.06 -27.27 -14.93
CA ASN A 788 0.22 -25.89 -14.52
C ASN A 788 -0.55 -24.93 -15.43
N GLU A 789 -1.26 -23.99 -14.81
CA GLU A 789 -2.09 -23.02 -15.53
C GLU A 789 -1.45 -21.62 -15.47
N PHE A 790 -2.22 -20.61 -15.87
CA PHE A 790 -1.78 -19.22 -15.89
C PHE A 790 -1.28 -18.71 -14.53
N GLU A 791 -1.90 -19.14 -13.43
CA GLU A 791 -1.53 -18.69 -12.09
C GLU A 791 -0.16 -19.24 -11.65
N GLN A 792 0.10 -20.52 -11.92
CA GLN A 792 1.42 -21.13 -11.71
C GLN A 792 2.48 -20.41 -12.54
N LEU A 793 2.15 -20.06 -13.79
CA LEU A 793 3.05 -19.29 -14.64
C LEU A 793 3.39 -17.94 -14.00
N CYS A 794 2.40 -17.19 -13.50
CA CYS A 794 2.65 -15.92 -12.80
C CYS A 794 3.52 -16.10 -11.54
N VAL A 795 3.27 -17.14 -10.76
CA VAL A 795 4.06 -17.46 -9.55
C VAL A 795 5.51 -17.81 -9.90
N ASN A 796 5.70 -18.72 -10.85
CA ASN A 796 7.03 -19.17 -11.26
C ASN A 796 7.80 -18.08 -11.97
N MET A 797 7.12 -17.19 -12.72
CA MET A 797 7.78 -16.05 -13.35
C MET A 797 8.19 -14.97 -12.36
N THR A 798 7.45 -14.81 -11.27
CA THR A 798 7.87 -13.98 -10.15
C THR A 798 9.11 -14.57 -9.47
N ASN A 799 9.13 -15.89 -9.24
CA ASN A 799 10.31 -16.58 -8.72
C ASN A 799 11.53 -16.45 -9.64
N GLU A 800 11.35 -16.61 -10.96
CA GLU A 800 12.43 -16.45 -11.94
C GLU A 800 13.03 -15.03 -11.91
N LYS A 801 12.17 -14.00 -11.86
CA LYS A 801 12.61 -12.61 -11.81
C LYS A 801 13.34 -12.29 -10.50
N MET A 802 12.85 -12.82 -9.38
CA MET A 802 13.52 -12.66 -8.08
C MET A 802 14.85 -13.40 -8.03
N HIS A 803 14.90 -14.62 -8.55
CA HIS A 803 16.15 -15.39 -8.65
C HIS A 803 17.19 -14.69 -9.52
N HIS A 804 16.77 -14.13 -10.65
CA HIS A 804 17.63 -13.31 -11.51
C HIS A 804 18.19 -12.09 -10.77
N TYR A 805 17.33 -11.32 -10.07
CA TYR A 805 17.75 -10.17 -9.28
C TYR A 805 18.72 -10.55 -8.16
N ILE A 806 18.45 -11.64 -7.43
CA ILE A 806 19.33 -12.15 -6.36
C ILE A 806 20.70 -12.49 -6.93
N ASN A 807 20.75 -13.18 -8.08
CA ASN A 807 22.02 -13.53 -8.71
C ASN A 807 22.79 -12.30 -9.23
N GLU A 808 22.08 -11.31 -9.78
CA GLU A 808 22.67 -10.05 -10.21
C GLU A 808 23.30 -9.31 -9.01
N VAL A 809 22.56 -9.16 -7.92
CA VAL A 809 23.06 -8.49 -6.71
C VAL A 809 24.20 -9.26 -6.05
N LEU A 810 24.07 -10.58 -5.89
CA LEU A 810 25.09 -11.39 -5.23
C LEU A 810 26.37 -11.49 -6.06
N PHE A 811 26.27 -11.90 -7.34
CA PHE A 811 27.47 -12.24 -8.10
C PHE A 811 28.02 -11.09 -8.93
N LEU A 812 27.15 -10.29 -9.57
CA LEU A 812 27.62 -9.23 -10.47
C LEU A 812 28.13 -8.01 -9.69
N GLN A 813 27.46 -7.62 -8.60
CA GLN A 813 27.96 -6.53 -7.76
C GLN A 813 29.24 -6.93 -7.02
N GLU A 814 29.32 -8.14 -6.48
CA GLU A 814 30.54 -8.66 -5.84
C GLU A 814 31.70 -8.72 -6.83
N GLN A 815 31.46 -9.18 -8.07
CA GLN A 815 32.48 -9.15 -9.12
C GLN A 815 32.93 -7.72 -9.45
N THR A 816 32.00 -6.77 -9.48
CA THR A 816 32.31 -5.36 -9.74
C THR A 816 33.17 -4.77 -8.61
N GLU A 817 32.84 -5.08 -7.36
CA GLU A 817 33.57 -4.64 -6.16
C GLU A 817 34.97 -5.26 -6.10
N CYS A 818 35.11 -6.56 -6.34
CA CYS A 818 36.42 -7.21 -6.44
C CYS A 818 37.31 -6.55 -7.51
N VAL A 819 36.74 -6.22 -8.68
CA VAL A 819 37.49 -5.53 -9.74
C VAL A 819 37.89 -4.11 -9.30
N GLN A 820 37.02 -3.39 -8.60
CA GLN A 820 37.33 -2.06 -8.05
C GLN A 820 38.45 -2.09 -6.99
N GLU A 821 38.44 -3.10 -6.13
CA GLU A 821 39.45 -3.32 -5.09
C GLU A 821 40.74 -4.00 -5.61
N GLY A 822 40.80 -4.35 -6.90
CA GLY A 822 41.97 -4.97 -7.52
C GLY A 822 42.18 -6.45 -7.13
N VAL A 823 41.14 -7.14 -6.66
CA VAL A 823 41.16 -8.57 -6.32
C VAL A 823 40.96 -9.40 -7.59
N THR A 824 41.90 -10.32 -7.86
CA THR A 824 41.85 -11.18 -9.04
C THR A 824 40.81 -12.30 -8.88
N MET A 825 39.72 -12.23 -9.65
CA MET A 825 38.70 -13.28 -9.75
C MET A 825 39.13 -14.37 -10.75
N GLU A 826 39.23 -15.62 -10.30
CA GLU A 826 39.57 -16.77 -11.16
C GLU A 826 38.40 -17.26 -12.02
N THR A 827 37.15 -17.00 -11.60
CA THR A 827 35.94 -17.44 -12.30
C THR A 827 35.01 -16.23 -12.53
N ALA A 828 34.80 -15.86 -13.78
CA ALA A 828 33.84 -14.81 -14.11
C ALA A 828 32.41 -15.38 -14.11
N TYR A 829 31.50 -14.74 -13.38
CA TYR A 829 30.08 -15.07 -13.45
C TYR A 829 29.52 -14.63 -14.81
N SER A 830 28.78 -15.52 -15.47
CA SER A 830 28.00 -15.16 -16.66
C SER A 830 26.54 -15.52 -16.40
N LEU A 831 25.65 -14.53 -16.53
CA LEU A 831 24.22 -14.79 -16.61
C LEU A 831 23.99 -15.66 -17.85
N GLY A 832 23.74 -16.95 -17.66
CA GLY A 832 23.48 -17.88 -18.76
C GLY A 832 22.16 -17.56 -19.50
N ASN A 833 21.54 -18.57 -20.10
CA ASN A 833 20.27 -18.46 -20.85
C ASN A 833 19.04 -17.94 -20.05
N GLN A 834 19.19 -17.57 -18.77
CA GLN A 834 18.11 -17.09 -17.89
C GLN A 834 17.51 -15.74 -18.34
N THR A 835 18.31 -14.88 -19.00
CA THR A 835 17.79 -13.66 -19.64
C THR A 835 16.76 -13.97 -20.72
N GLY A 836 16.96 -15.06 -21.49
CA GLY A 836 16.06 -15.44 -22.58
C GLY A 836 14.63 -15.79 -22.13
N VAL A 837 14.45 -16.36 -20.93
CA VAL A 837 13.11 -16.60 -20.38
C VAL A 837 12.44 -15.27 -20.03
N LEU A 838 13.14 -14.42 -19.27
CA LEU A 838 12.59 -13.13 -18.84
C LEU A 838 12.29 -12.22 -20.03
N ASP A 839 13.15 -12.21 -21.05
CA ASP A 839 12.93 -11.45 -22.29
C ASP A 839 11.66 -11.92 -23.00
N PHE A 840 11.46 -13.24 -23.14
CA PHE A 840 10.27 -13.80 -23.78
C PHE A 840 8.96 -13.32 -23.11
N PHE A 841 8.94 -13.25 -21.77
CA PHE A 841 7.71 -12.90 -21.04
C PHE A 841 7.54 -11.39 -20.82
N PHE A 842 8.62 -10.66 -20.48
CA PHE A 842 8.56 -9.29 -19.98
C PHE A 842 9.00 -8.21 -20.98
N GLN A 843 9.62 -8.56 -22.12
CA GLN A 843 10.05 -7.56 -23.10
C GLN A 843 8.84 -6.75 -23.59
N LYS A 844 8.91 -5.41 -23.53
CA LYS A 844 7.85 -4.54 -24.07
C LYS A 844 8.28 -3.97 -25.41
N PRO A 845 7.42 -3.96 -26.44
CA PRO A 845 6.03 -4.42 -26.48
C PRO A 845 5.84 -5.90 -26.90
N SER A 846 6.90 -6.64 -27.22
CA SER A 846 6.82 -7.93 -27.93
C SER A 846 6.68 -9.19 -27.05
N GLY A 847 6.75 -9.06 -25.73
CA GLY A 847 6.75 -10.18 -24.79
C GLY A 847 5.35 -10.78 -24.59
N PHE A 848 5.31 -12.03 -24.15
CA PHE A 848 4.07 -12.79 -23.98
C PHE A 848 3.05 -12.11 -23.06
N LEU A 849 3.49 -11.44 -21.97
CA LEU A 849 2.56 -10.76 -21.08
C LEU A 849 1.92 -9.52 -21.74
N SER A 850 2.68 -8.78 -22.56
CA SER A 850 2.14 -7.64 -23.33
C SER A 850 1.11 -8.12 -24.36
N LEU A 851 1.40 -9.24 -25.02
CA LEU A 851 0.48 -9.90 -25.95
C LEU A 851 -0.82 -10.33 -25.25
N LEU A 852 -0.70 -10.90 -24.05
CA LEU A 852 -1.85 -11.34 -23.26
C LEU A 852 -2.71 -10.15 -22.79
N ASP A 853 -2.08 -9.04 -22.39
CA ASP A 853 -2.77 -7.81 -21.99
C ASP A 853 -3.56 -7.22 -23.17
N GLU A 854 -2.97 -7.14 -24.36
CA GLU A 854 -3.66 -6.69 -25.57
C GLU A 854 -4.87 -7.56 -25.89
N GLU A 855 -4.72 -8.89 -25.88
CA GLU A 855 -5.81 -9.83 -26.12
C GLU A 855 -6.90 -9.77 -25.03
N SER A 856 -6.53 -9.44 -23.80
CA SER A 856 -7.47 -9.30 -22.67
C SER A 856 -8.28 -8.01 -22.72
N GLN A 857 -7.75 -6.96 -23.35
CA GLN A 857 -8.42 -5.68 -23.57
C GLN A 857 -9.26 -5.66 -24.85
N MET A 858 -8.95 -6.50 -25.83
CA MET A 858 -9.72 -6.61 -27.07
C MET A 858 -11.16 -7.03 -26.77
N ILE A 859 -12.11 -6.18 -27.17
CA ILE A 859 -13.55 -6.41 -27.00
C ILE A 859 -13.98 -7.46 -28.04
N TRP A 860 -13.76 -8.73 -27.69
CA TRP A 860 -14.20 -9.95 -28.36
C TRP A 860 -13.52 -10.27 -29.70
N SER A 861 -12.68 -11.31 -29.72
CA SER A 861 -12.44 -12.09 -30.93
C SER A 861 -13.40 -13.29 -30.97
N MET A 862 -14.11 -13.48 -32.08
CA MET A 862 -14.90 -14.70 -32.33
C MET A 862 -14.03 -15.91 -32.70
N GLU A 863 -12.73 -15.73 -32.85
CA GLU A 863 -11.74 -16.80 -33.01
C GLU A 863 -10.65 -16.69 -31.93
N PRO A 864 -10.17 -17.81 -31.36
CA PRO A 864 -9.01 -17.79 -30.48
C PRO A 864 -7.77 -17.37 -31.28
N SER A 865 -7.38 -16.09 -31.16
CA SER A 865 -6.17 -15.51 -31.75
C SER A 865 -4.91 -15.79 -30.93
N LEU A 866 -5.05 -16.00 -29.62
CA LEU A 866 -3.94 -16.26 -28.71
C LEU A 866 -3.07 -17.47 -29.10
N PRO A 867 -3.61 -18.65 -29.47
CA PRO A 867 -2.77 -19.78 -29.91
C PRO A 867 -1.92 -19.46 -31.15
N LYS A 868 -2.49 -18.73 -32.12
CA LYS A 868 -1.78 -18.35 -33.36
C LYS A 868 -0.67 -17.34 -33.05
N LYS A 869 -0.95 -16.35 -32.21
CA LYS A 869 0.01 -15.33 -31.78
C LYS A 869 1.12 -15.91 -30.89
N LEU A 870 0.79 -16.81 -29.97
CA LEU A 870 1.75 -17.57 -29.16
C LEU A 870 2.71 -18.35 -30.06
N HIS A 871 2.18 -19.08 -31.06
CA HIS A 871 3.02 -19.85 -31.97
C HIS A 871 3.98 -18.96 -32.75
N SER A 872 3.49 -17.82 -33.28
CA SER A 872 4.33 -16.83 -33.95
C SER A 872 5.42 -16.27 -33.03
N LEU A 873 5.10 -16.04 -31.75
CA LEU A 873 6.07 -15.55 -30.77
C LEU A 873 7.15 -16.61 -30.54
N LEU A 874 6.76 -17.86 -30.28
CA LEU A 874 7.66 -19.00 -30.06
C LEU A 874 8.61 -19.24 -31.26
N GLU A 875 8.12 -19.08 -32.49
CA GLU A 875 8.96 -19.19 -33.70
C GLU A 875 9.93 -18.02 -33.87
N SER A 876 9.54 -16.82 -33.43
CA SER A 876 10.38 -15.61 -33.53
C SER A 876 11.46 -15.53 -32.44
N SER A 877 11.20 -16.12 -31.28
CA SER A 877 12.14 -16.14 -30.15
C SER A 877 13.22 -17.20 -30.37
N ASN A 878 14.45 -16.76 -30.67
CA ASN A 878 15.63 -17.62 -30.86
C ASN A 878 16.17 -18.25 -29.56
N THR A 879 15.36 -18.32 -28.50
CA THR A 879 15.77 -18.75 -27.17
C THR A 879 15.51 -20.25 -26.99
N ASN A 880 16.55 -21.04 -26.67
CA ASN A 880 16.41 -22.45 -26.26
C ASN A 880 15.68 -22.64 -24.90
N ALA A 881 15.09 -21.57 -24.36
CA ALA A 881 14.56 -21.51 -23.01
C ALA A 881 13.03 -21.71 -22.95
N VAL A 882 12.30 -21.40 -24.03
CA VAL A 882 10.86 -21.65 -24.14
C VAL A 882 10.61 -22.42 -25.43
N TYR A 883 9.90 -23.54 -25.36
CA TYR A 883 9.64 -24.39 -26.52
C TYR A 883 8.21 -24.93 -26.54
N SER A 884 7.71 -25.16 -27.74
CA SER A 884 6.43 -25.84 -27.96
C SER A 884 6.51 -27.30 -27.48
N PRO A 885 5.38 -27.91 -27.04
CA PRO A 885 5.34 -29.31 -26.68
C PRO A 885 5.94 -30.15 -27.83
N MET A 886 6.92 -30.99 -27.47
CA MET A 886 7.74 -31.74 -28.42
C MET A 886 6.88 -32.42 -29.48
N LYS A 887 7.36 -32.36 -30.74
CA LYS A 887 7.05 -33.39 -31.74
C LYS A 887 7.26 -34.75 -31.06
N ASP A 888 6.33 -35.67 -31.25
CA ASP A 888 6.53 -37.07 -30.83
C ASP A 888 7.91 -37.57 -31.30
N GLY A 889 8.48 -38.60 -30.65
CA GLY A 889 9.82 -39.14 -30.96
C GLY A 889 10.04 -39.55 -32.43
N ASN A 890 9.03 -39.42 -33.28
CA ASN A 890 9.01 -39.66 -34.72
C ASN A 890 8.93 -38.38 -35.58
N GLY A 891 8.91 -37.18 -34.99
CA GLY A 891 8.95 -35.90 -35.72
C GLY A 891 7.61 -35.41 -36.29
N ASN A 892 6.47 -35.95 -35.88
CA ASN A 892 5.14 -35.46 -36.25
C ASN A 892 4.67 -34.33 -35.32
N LEU A 893 3.85 -33.43 -35.87
CA LEU A 893 3.11 -32.44 -35.08
C LEU A 893 1.99 -33.18 -34.33
N ALA A 894 1.98 -33.09 -32.99
CA ALA A 894 0.88 -33.59 -32.18
C ALA A 894 -0.45 -32.91 -32.57
N LEU A 895 -1.55 -33.65 -32.39
CA LEU A 895 -2.92 -33.32 -32.84
C LEU A 895 -3.36 -31.87 -32.53
N LYS A 896 -4.18 -31.33 -33.46
CA LYS A 896 -4.65 -29.94 -33.64
C LYS A 896 -5.19 -29.16 -32.42
N ASP A 897 -5.33 -29.76 -31.24
CA ASP A 897 -5.92 -29.13 -30.05
C ASP A 897 -4.89 -28.73 -28.96
N GLN A 898 -3.58 -28.92 -29.19
CA GLN A 898 -2.51 -28.55 -28.22
C GLN A 898 -1.88 -27.15 -28.43
N GLY A 899 -2.51 -26.27 -29.23
CA GLY A 899 -1.96 -24.95 -29.58
C GLY A 899 -1.83 -23.94 -28.41
N THR A 900 -2.25 -24.31 -27.20
CA THR A 900 -2.26 -23.48 -25.99
C THR A 900 -1.28 -23.96 -24.93
N ALA A 901 -0.37 -24.88 -25.24
CA ALA A 901 0.64 -25.36 -24.30
C ALA A 901 2.06 -24.98 -24.74
N PHE A 902 2.94 -24.71 -23.78
CA PHE A 902 4.37 -24.51 -23.99
C PHE A 902 5.15 -24.94 -22.74
N THR A 903 6.45 -25.17 -22.91
CA THR A 903 7.34 -25.54 -21.81
C THR A 903 8.42 -24.50 -21.63
N VAL A 904 8.71 -24.17 -20.37
CA VAL A 904 9.74 -23.20 -19.98
C VAL A 904 10.85 -23.93 -19.22
N MET A 905 12.10 -23.62 -19.58
CA MET A 905 13.30 -23.98 -18.84
C MET A 905 13.53 -22.95 -17.73
N HIS A 906 12.91 -23.17 -16.57
CA HIS A 906 13.17 -22.36 -15.38
C HIS A 906 14.51 -22.72 -14.73
N TYR A 907 15.00 -21.86 -13.82
CA TYR A 907 16.15 -22.18 -12.98
C TYR A 907 15.97 -23.47 -12.16
N ALA A 908 14.73 -23.79 -11.76
CA ALA A 908 14.38 -24.97 -10.97
C ALA A 908 14.14 -26.23 -11.81
N GLY A 909 13.96 -26.10 -13.13
CA GLY A 909 13.67 -27.24 -14.00
C GLY A 909 12.70 -26.92 -15.13
N ARG A 910 12.19 -27.98 -15.75
CA ARG A 910 11.29 -27.90 -16.92
C ARG A 910 9.86 -27.93 -16.48
N VAL A 911 9.10 -26.87 -16.76
CA VAL A 911 7.68 -26.80 -16.41
C VAL A 911 6.84 -26.58 -17.66
N MET A 912 5.83 -27.43 -17.84
CA MET A 912 4.85 -27.32 -18.91
C MET A 912 3.63 -26.56 -18.42
N TYR A 913 3.20 -25.55 -19.18
CA TYR A 913 2.02 -24.73 -18.91
C TYR A 913 0.96 -24.90 -19.98
N GLU A 914 -0.30 -24.86 -19.55
CA GLU A 914 -1.48 -24.83 -20.41
C GLU A 914 -2.22 -23.51 -20.18
N ILE A 915 -2.27 -22.64 -21.19
CA ILE A 915 -2.84 -21.28 -21.10
C ILE A 915 -4.32 -21.22 -21.53
N VAL A 916 -5.05 -22.32 -21.42
CA VAL A 916 -6.50 -22.34 -21.63
C VAL A 916 -7.17 -21.47 -20.56
N GLY A 917 -8.02 -20.52 -20.99
CA GLY A 917 -8.67 -19.56 -20.09
C GLY A 917 -7.74 -18.46 -19.55
N ALA A 918 -6.50 -18.32 -20.04
CA ALA A 918 -5.57 -17.30 -19.55
C ALA A 918 -6.07 -15.87 -19.79
N ILE A 919 -6.78 -15.61 -20.90
CA ILE A 919 -7.39 -14.29 -21.18
C ILE A 919 -8.42 -13.91 -20.11
N GLU A 920 -9.33 -14.84 -19.80
CA GLU A 920 -10.35 -14.64 -18.76
C GLU A 920 -9.71 -14.42 -17.39
N LYS A 921 -8.67 -15.20 -17.07
CA LYS A 921 -7.94 -15.08 -15.80
C LYS A 921 -7.12 -13.80 -15.71
N ASN A 922 -6.60 -13.28 -16.82
CA ASN A 922 -5.90 -11.99 -16.89
C ASN A 922 -6.88 -10.80 -16.82
N LYS A 923 -8.14 -11.02 -17.21
CA LYS A 923 -9.23 -10.04 -17.08
C LYS A 923 -9.73 -9.95 -15.63
N ASP A 924 -8.97 -9.25 -14.79
CA ASP A 924 -9.26 -9.07 -13.35
C ASP A 924 -10.06 -7.78 -13.03
N SER A 925 -10.84 -7.26 -14.00
CA SER A 925 -11.65 -6.05 -13.85
C SER A 925 -13.16 -6.35 -13.85
N LEU A 926 -13.84 -5.93 -12.79
CA LEU A 926 -15.30 -6.02 -12.71
C LEU A 926 -15.96 -5.13 -13.78
N SER A 927 -17.12 -5.54 -14.28
CA SER A 927 -17.94 -4.71 -15.14
C SER A 927 -18.37 -3.44 -14.39
N GLN A 928 -18.60 -2.34 -15.13
CA GLN A 928 -19.04 -1.08 -14.53
C GLN A 928 -20.35 -1.25 -13.76
N ASN A 929 -21.25 -2.11 -14.25
CA ASN A 929 -22.51 -2.45 -13.59
C ASN A 929 -22.31 -3.09 -12.23
N LEU A 930 -21.45 -4.12 -12.15
CA LEU A 930 -21.15 -4.78 -10.88
C LEU A 930 -20.49 -3.82 -9.90
N LEU A 931 -19.60 -2.95 -10.38
CA LEU A 931 -19.00 -1.91 -9.53
C LEU A 931 -20.04 -0.91 -9.00
N PHE A 932 -20.98 -0.49 -9.84
CA PHE A 932 -22.04 0.44 -9.45
C PHE A 932 -22.97 -0.17 -8.39
N VAL A 933 -23.45 -1.40 -8.64
CA VAL A 933 -24.32 -2.13 -7.69
C VAL A 933 -23.61 -2.32 -6.34
N MET A 934 -22.32 -2.60 -6.33
CA MET A 934 -21.59 -2.80 -5.07
C MET A 934 -21.21 -1.50 -4.36
N LYS A 935 -21.11 -0.35 -5.06
CA LYS A 935 -20.73 0.95 -4.46
C LYS A 935 -21.90 1.75 -3.90
N ASN A 936 -23.11 1.58 -4.43
CA ASN A 936 -24.27 2.37 -4.03
C ASN A 936 -24.84 1.97 -2.66
N TYR A 937 -24.45 0.82 -2.12
CA TYR A 937 -24.96 0.30 -0.86
C TYR A 937 -23.88 0.35 0.23
N THR A 938 -24.26 0.90 1.38
CA THR A 938 -23.41 1.63 2.33
C THR A 938 -22.52 0.77 3.24
N TYR A 939 -22.32 -0.52 2.95
CA TYR A 939 -21.74 -1.47 3.91
C TYR A 939 -20.49 -2.25 3.45
N ILE A 940 -20.03 -2.13 2.19
CA ILE A 940 -18.86 -2.89 1.67
C ILE A 940 -17.73 -1.98 1.19
#